data_AF-A0A2N5RH26-F1
#
_entry.id   AF-A0A2N5RH26-F1
#
_cell.length_a   1.000
_cell.length_b   1.000
_cell.length_c   1.000
_cell.angle_alpha   90.00
_cell.angle_beta   90.00
_cell.angle_gamma   90.00
#
_symmetry.space_group_name_H-M   'P 1'
#
loop_
_entity.id
_entity.type
_entity.pdbx_description
1 polymer ?
#
loop_
_entity_poly.entity_id
_entity_poly.type
_entity_poly.pdbx_seq_one_letter_code
_entity_poly.pdbx_strand_id
1 'polypeptide(L)'
;MMVRKSRLLTHILLIVLVIVVLFPIVWVVSTSFRRDEAAFSPKLFSSRLTLQHYKDLVAPEKNLPVLIQEMQSLVSRVEPFKDVTREKAEKLIEDRISRFDGYLNETNKLLEDSYRRYTKIKETLSERVEEVKAYTEGVLRKIESTVQKELEKTPVPNPNELAISLHEKLAGKSLKSSEFSALKDDLERLVGYPVNTQDDFVNAFSDLELIYRKEIGSVRENIEKLRKDISATQEKISELEKQRTIVEEEILDKQKILNVLKPDIDFAVEILSDLTEMLRNVSRSEIKSTFTPDDSSVKDSIEKAIFELSILHEKISTFSDMEDLASKVSKMKDSFLEMKELLLQDGNITKKSLYKDFVQSFEEVMPTVDGVLKQLSENVDVFTQKTRELKALQNELSFLNAKLEGLKKSLATLENTVSQKESNLSLANKYVDFKVFLHEIEDKKRVVEGIKSFNNADQIKLLSLYRSCKDFVSLYISKYGNDNFIQAVRKMVSELSWIEDYREFSRRVETGYKNALNILENTRRVLYDFKKSYSNLLDLSYRGVFVSSEHLQMLYDMVKMNFVQEVLTNTAVASRKAGSLMDIVPLKELKGDFKKIDGNLYRMAQIWEQKTRHYFLRWVANSVVVAGLVSIITTTVCALAAYPFSRMRFWGRQYGIMALLLIQMFPAIMYMVAIYGLLKLIGQFLPFLGLDSLGGLIFAYLGNIAYNMYLIKGFYDTIPSSLEEAAMIDGATRFQTFYKIVVPLALPILSVVVILTFIGTFNEFVLARIILQDVKNYTYALGLWTFSTGAYETEWGLFTAAALLGMTPMVILFLSLQKYIVGGLTKGSVKG
;
A
#
# COMPACT_ATOMS: atom_id res chain seq x y z
N MET A 1 17.06 51.82 -18.75
CA MET A 1 17.23 50.39 -19.12
C MET A 1 16.61 49.38 -18.12
N MET A 2 16.23 49.78 -16.90
CA MET A 2 15.63 48.87 -15.87
C MET A 2 14.14 48.51 -16.07
N VAL A 3 13.33 49.30 -16.79
CA VAL A 3 11.88 49.03 -16.93
C VAL A 3 11.57 47.88 -17.91
N ARG A 4 12.45 47.60 -18.90
CA ARG A 4 12.24 46.51 -19.88
C ARG A 4 12.48 45.11 -19.30
N LYS A 5 13.42 44.95 -18.35
CA LYS A 5 13.70 43.65 -17.70
C LYS A 5 12.54 43.18 -16.80
N SER A 6 11.84 44.10 -16.14
CA SER A 6 10.66 43.79 -15.32
C SER A 6 9.52 43.19 -16.15
N ARG A 7 9.23 43.76 -17.33
CA ARG A 7 8.21 43.20 -18.22
C ARG A 7 8.59 41.81 -18.70
N LEU A 8 9.85 41.59 -19.08
CA LEU A 8 10.30 40.26 -19.53
C LEU A 8 10.12 39.20 -18.43
N LEU A 9 10.45 39.53 -17.17
CA LEU A 9 10.20 38.65 -16.03
C LEU A 9 8.70 38.37 -15.83
N THR A 10 7.85 39.39 -15.91
CA THR A 10 6.40 39.22 -15.84
C THR A 10 5.86 38.34 -16.96
N HIS A 11 6.34 38.49 -18.20
CA HIS A 11 5.91 37.64 -19.32
C HIS A 11 6.40 36.20 -19.14
N ILE A 12 7.62 35.98 -18.65
CA ILE A 12 8.11 34.64 -18.31
C ILE A 12 7.23 34.02 -17.22
N LEU A 13 6.91 34.77 -16.16
CA LEU A 13 6.05 34.29 -15.08
C LEU A 13 4.64 33.97 -15.59
N LEU A 14 4.07 34.81 -16.44
CA LEU A 14 2.77 34.57 -17.06
C LEU A 14 2.80 33.34 -17.98
N ILE A 15 3.87 33.13 -18.76
CA ILE A 15 4.03 31.94 -19.61
C ILE A 15 4.13 30.69 -18.76
N VAL A 16 4.94 30.71 -17.69
CA VAL A 16 5.05 29.59 -16.74
C VAL A 16 3.70 29.31 -16.10
N LEU A 17 2.97 30.34 -15.66
CA LEU A 17 1.62 30.20 -15.10
C LEU A 17 0.66 29.58 -16.11
N VAL A 18 0.68 30.01 -17.37
CA VAL A 18 -0.13 29.44 -18.45
C VAL A 18 0.20 27.96 -18.66
N ILE A 19 1.49 27.59 -18.66
CA ILE A 19 1.91 26.18 -18.79
C ILE A 19 1.38 25.35 -17.61
N VAL A 20 1.52 25.84 -16.38
CA VAL A 20 1.03 25.15 -15.17
C VAL A 20 -0.49 24.99 -15.19
N VAL A 21 -1.23 26.01 -15.64
CA VAL A 21 -2.70 25.98 -15.73
C VAL A 21 -3.19 25.07 -16.86
N LEU A 22 -2.50 25.05 -18.01
CA LEU A 22 -2.90 24.23 -19.16
C LEU A 22 -2.44 22.78 -19.07
N PHE A 23 -1.39 22.47 -18.30
CA PHE A 23 -0.85 21.12 -18.20
C PHE A 23 -1.90 20.07 -17.79
N PRO A 24 -2.74 20.28 -16.75
CA PRO A 24 -3.80 19.33 -16.41
C PRO A 24 -4.79 19.09 -17.56
N ILE A 25 -5.13 20.13 -18.32
CA ILE A 25 -6.04 20.02 -19.46
C ILE A 25 -5.41 19.18 -20.56
N VAL A 26 -4.15 19.46 -20.92
CA VAL A 26 -3.40 18.68 -21.91
C VAL A 26 -3.27 17.23 -21.47
N TRP A 27 -3.01 16.99 -20.18
CA TRP A 27 -2.92 15.65 -19.62
C TRP A 27 -4.26 14.89 -19.68
N VAL A 28 -5.38 15.53 -19.30
CA VAL A 28 -6.73 14.92 -19.39
C VAL A 28 -7.06 14.60 -20.85
N VAL A 29 -6.86 15.55 -21.77
CA VAL A 29 -7.12 15.35 -23.19
C VAL A 29 -6.26 14.22 -23.74
N SER A 30 -4.94 14.23 -23.49
CA SER A 30 -4.08 13.17 -24.03
C SER A 30 -4.41 11.80 -23.44
N THR A 31 -4.73 11.72 -22.14
CA THR A 31 -5.06 10.45 -21.47
C THR A 31 -6.38 9.87 -21.96
N SER A 32 -7.35 10.70 -22.30
CA SER A 32 -8.64 10.25 -22.85
C SER A 32 -8.53 9.53 -24.21
N PHE A 33 -7.42 9.71 -24.93
CA PHE A 33 -7.15 9.03 -26.20
C PHE A 33 -6.11 7.91 -26.08
N ARG A 34 -5.55 7.65 -24.88
CA ARG A 34 -4.50 6.65 -24.68
C ARG A 34 -5.09 5.25 -24.52
N ARG A 35 -4.41 4.24 -25.09
CA ARG A 35 -4.75 2.82 -24.89
C ARG A 35 -4.21 2.22 -23.60
N ASP A 36 -3.28 2.92 -22.95
CA ASP A 36 -2.67 2.46 -21.71
C ASP A 36 -3.33 3.15 -20.51
N GLU A 37 -3.69 2.37 -19.49
CA GLU A 37 -4.36 2.85 -18.27
C GLU A 37 -3.38 3.43 -17.23
N ALA A 38 -2.18 3.84 -17.64
CA ALA A 38 -1.22 4.44 -16.71
C ALA A 38 -1.56 5.90 -16.44
N ALA A 39 -1.56 6.31 -15.16
CA ALA A 39 -1.73 7.71 -14.77
C ALA A 39 -0.71 8.64 -15.47
N PHE A 40 0.54 8.18 -15.56
CA PHE A 40 1.62 8.90 -16.23
C PHE A 40 2.30 8.01 -17.27
N SER A 41 2.40 8.52 -18.50
CA SER A 41 3.19 7.90 -19.56
C SER A 41 4.55 8.59 -19.67
N PRO A 42 5.62 7.88 -20.10
CA PRO A 42 6.90 8.49 -20.44
C PRO A 42 6.81 9.59 -21.52
N LYS A 43 5.73 9.59 -22.32
CA LYS A 43 5.48 10.58 -23.36
C LYS A 43 4.18 11.32 -23.07
N LEU A 44 4.23 12.66 -23.14
CA LEU A 44 3.05 13.51 -23.00
C LEU A 44 1.99 13.21 -24.06
N PHE A 45 2.41 12.89 -25.30
CA PHE A 45 1.53 12.46 -26.39
C PHE A 45 1.85 11.02 -26.78
N SER A 46 0.88 10.12 -26.61
CA SER A 46 1.05 8.70 -26.92
C SER A 46 0.94 8.43 -28.42
N SER A 47 1.79 7.52 -28.91
CA SER A 47 1.67 6.96 -30.27
C SER A 47 0.53 5.94 -30.39
N ARG A 48 -0.05 5.52 -29.26
CA ARG A 48 -1.07 4.47 -29.13
C ARG A 48 -2.45 5.10 -28.85
N LEU A 49 -3.05 5.66 -29.89
CA LEU A 49 -4.34 6.37 -29.80
C LEU A 49 -5.56 5.43 -29.94
N THR A 50 -6.65 5.75 -29.24
CA THR A 50 -7.95 5.06 -29.28
C THR A 50 -9.11 6.03 -29.06
N LEU A 51 -10.28 5.70 -29.63
CA LEU A 51 -11.56 6.35 -29.34
C LEU A 51 -12.49 5.44 -28.53
N GLN A 52 -11.97 4.30 -28.06
CA GLN A 52 -12.79 3.28 -27.40
C GLN A 52 -13.41 3.80 -26.11
N HIS A 53 -12.69 4.57 -25.31
CA HIS A 53 -13.19 5.20 -24.08
C HIS A 53 -14.47 6.01 -24.31
N TYR A 54 -14.49 6.84 -25.36
CA TYR A 54 -15.67 7.62 -25.74
C TYR A 54 -16.81 6.75 -26.24
N LYS A 55 -16.51 5.73 -27.05
CA LYS A 55 -17.51 4.78 -27.54
C LYS A 55 -18.14 4.01 -26.38
N ASP A 56 -17.33 3.55 -25.44
CA ASP A 56 -17.79 2.81 -24.27
C ASP A 56 -18.74 3.69 -23.45
N LEU A 57 -18.40 4.95 -23.19
CA LEU A 57 -19.24 5.89 -22.44
C LEU A 57 -20.59 6.20 -23.11
N VAL A 58 -20.59 6.45 -24.41
CA VAL A 58 -21.78 6.92 -25.15
C VAL A 58 -22.65 5.76 -25.64
N ALA A 59 -22.01 4.70 -26.15
CA ALA A 59 -22.67 3.55 -26.76
C ALA A 59 -21.89 2.27 -26.38
N PRO A 60 -21.97 1.82 -25.11
CA PRO A 60 -21.21 0.68 -24.62
C PRO A 60 -21.49 -0.56 -25.45
N GLU A 61 -20.43 -1.12 -26.01
CA GLU A 61 -20.49 -2.30 -26.85
C GLU A 61 -20.87 -3.53 -26.02
N LYS A 62 -21.81 -4.35 -26.53
CA LYS A 62 -22.19 -5.61 -25.89
C LYS A 62 -21.18 -6.69 -26.23
N ASN A 63 -20.08 -6.71 -25.49
CA ASN A 63 -19.00 -7.67 -25.67
C ASN A 63 -19.36 -9.08 -25.14
N LEU A 64 -18.46 -10.06 -25.33
CA LEU A 64 -18.78 -11.48 -25.12
C LEU A 64 -19.33 -11.79 -23.71
N PRO A 65 -18.72 -11.34 -22.59
CA PRO A 65 -19.29 -11.57 -21.25
C PRO A 65 -20.71 -11.05 -21.10
N VAL A 66 -20.99 -9.85 -21.66
CA VAL A 66 -22.29 -9.21 -21.56
C VAL A 66 -23.34 -9.96 -22.38
N LEU A 67 -22.97 -10.44 -23.58
CA LEU A 67 -23.87 -11.27 -24.39
C LEU A 67 -24.23 -12.57 -23.67
N ILE A 68 -23.27 -13.23 -23.03
CA ILE A 68 -23.51 -14.47 -22.27
C ILE A 68 -24.48 -14.22 -21.12
N GLN A 69 -24.24 -13.16 -20.33
CA GLN A 69 -25.12 -12.79 -19.21
C GLN A 69 -26.53 -12.40 -19.68
N GLU A 70 -26.67 -11.70 -20.81
CA GLU A 70 -27.99 -11.40 -21.37
C GLU A 70 -28.71 -12.66 -21.84
N MET A 71 -28.01 -13.58 -22.52
CA MET A 71 -28.59 -14.88 -22.92
C MET A 71 -29.03 -15.69 -21.70
N GLN A 72 -28.22 -15.71 -20.64
CA GLN A 72 -28.57 -16.39 -19.39
C GLN A 72 -29.81 -15.77 -18.74
N SER A 73 -29.89 -14.44 -18.72
CA SER A 73 -31.02 -13.70 -18.15
C SER A 73 -32.31 -13.90 -18.96
N LEU A 74 -32.20 -14.00 -20.29
CA LEU A 74 -33.31 -14.30 -21.20
C LEU A 74 -33.85 -15.72 -20.98
N VAL A 75 -32.97 -16.72 -20.88
CA VAL A 75 -33.36 -18.11 -20.62
C VAL A 75 -33.98 -18.27 -19.23
N SER A 76 -33.41 -17.62 -18.21
CA SER A 76 -33.92 -17.71 -16.83
C SER A 76 -35.10 -16.80 -16.53
N ARG A 77 -35.50 -15.92 -17.47
CA ARG A 77 -36.55 -14.90 -17.30
C ARG A 77 -36.38 -14.04 -16.04
N VAL A 78 -35.16 -13.61 -15.79
CA VAL A 78 -34.85 -12.65 -14.72
C VAL A 78 -34.75 -11.24 -15.27
N GLU A 79 -34.77 -10.23 -14.38
CA GLU A 79 -34.60 -8.82 -14.77
C GLU A 79 -33.32 -8.62 -15.61
N PRO A 80 -33.35 -7.88 -16.74
CA PRO A 80 -34.44 -7.02 -17.22
C PRO A 80 -35.44 -7.69 -18.18
N PHE A 81 -35.42 -9.02 -18.32
CA PHE A 81 -36.16 -9.75 -19.36
C PHE A 81 -37.35 -10.57 -18.84
N LYS A 82 -37.72 -10.40 -17.57
CA LYS A 82 -38.78 -11.16 -16.88
C LYS A 82 -40.12 -11.15 -17.62
N ASP A 83 -40.51 -9.99 -18.14
CA ASP A 83 -41.82 -9.73 -18.77
C ASP A 83 -41.80 -9.82 -20.30
N VAL A 84 -40.71 -10.30 -20.90
CA VAL A 84 -40.59 -10.44 -22.35
C VAL A 84 -41.42 -11.64 -22.84
N THR A 85 -42.05 -11.54 -24.00
CA THR A 85 -42.79 -12.66 -24.62
C THR A 85 -41.84 -13.71 -25.19
N ARG A 86 -42.26 -14.98 -25.25
CA ARG A 86 -41.43 -16.10 -25.75
C ARG A 86 -40.82 -15.81 -27.12
N GLU A 87 -41.65 -15.40 -28.08
CA GLU A 87 -41.20 -15.10 -29.44
C GLU A 87 -40.16 -13.96 -29.47
N LYS A 88 -40.34 -12.94 -28.64
CA LYS A 88 -39.38 -11.84 -28.52
C LYS A 88 -38.09 -12.28 -27.83
N ALA A 89 -38.17 -13.14 -26.81
CA ALA A 89 -37.00 -13.70 -26.15
C ALA A 89 -36.17 -14.58 -27.10
N GLU A 90 -36.83 -15.40 -27.91
CA GLU A 90 -36.20 -16.23 -28.95
C GLU A 90 -35.45 -15.37 -29.97
N LYS A 91 -36.11 -14.37 -30.56
CA LYS A 91 -35.47 -13.39 -31.47
C LYS A 91 -34.28 -12.67 -30.84
N LEU A 92 -34.39 -12.31 -29.56
CA LEU A 92 -33.30 -11.64 -28.84
C LEU A 92 -32.10 -12.58 -28.64
N ILE A 93 -32.33 -13.83 -28.27
CA ILE A 93 -31.27 -14.84 -28.14
C ILE A 93 -30.59 -15.09 -29.49
N GLU A 94 -31.35 -15.22 -30.58
CA GLU A 94 -30.80 -15.39 -31.93
C GLU A 94 -29.90 -14.22 -32.35
N ASP A 95 -30.32 -12.96 -32.10
CA ASP A 95 -29.47 -11.79 -32.33
C ASP A 95 -28.21 -11.81 -31.45
N ARG A 96 -28.30 -12.24 -30.18
CA ARG A 96 -27.12 -12.35 -29.30
C ARG A 96 -26.15 -13.42 -29.78
N ILE A 97 -26.64 -14.58 -30.20
CA ILE A 97 -25.82 -15.65 -30.79
C ILE A 97 -25.13 -15.16 -32.06
N SER A 98 -25.86 -14.46 -32.94
CA SER A 98 -25.30 -13.91 -34.19
C SER A 98 -24.19 -12.90 -33.92
N ARG A 99 -24.37 -11.99 -32.95
CA ARG A 99 -23.32 -11.04 -32.53
C ARG A 99 -22.14 -11.74 -31.89
N PHE A 100 -22.39 -12.75 -31.05
CA PHE A 100 -21.35 -13.54 -30.42
C PHE A 100 -20.47 -14.22 -31.49
N ASP A 101 -21.07 -14.87 -32.48
CA ASP A 101 -20.34 -15.48 -33.59
C ASP A 101 -19.57 -14.44 -34.41
N GLY A 102 -20.17 -13.27 -34.66
CA GLY A 102 -19.52 -12.12 -35.28
C GLY A 102 -18.23 -11.72 -34.55
N TYR A 103 -18.24 -11.68 -33.22
CA TYR A 103 -17.07 -11.38 -32.40
C TYR A 103 -16.01 -12.48 -32.41
N LEU A 104 -16.40 -13.75 -32.46
CA LEU A 104 -15.45 -14.85 -32.63
C LEU A 104 -14.74 -14.77 -33.98
N ASN A 105 -15.49 -14.44 -35.04
CA ASN A 105 -14.95 -14.26 -36.40
C ASN A 105 -14.05 -13.02 -36.49
N GLU A 106 -14.44 -11.90 -35.88
CA GLU A 106 -13.59 -10.70 -35.76
C GLU A 106 -12.30 -11.03 -35.01
N THR A 107 -12.39 -11.72 -33.86
CA THR A 107 -11.24 -12.14 -33.06
C THR A 107 -10.27 -13.00 -33.87
N ASN A 108 -10.78 -14.01 -34.60
CA ASN A 108 -9.95 -14.87 -35.44
C ASN A 108 -9.22 -14.06 -36.51
N LYS A 109 -9.91 -13.15 -37.20
CA LYS A 109 -9.31 -12.26 -38.22
C LYS A 109 -8.21 -11.35 -37.65
N LEU A 110 -8.45 -10.80 -36.46
CA LEU A 110 -7.47 -9.94 -35.77
C LEU A 110 -6.22 -10.73 -35.37
N LEU A 111 -6.40 -11.96 -34.89
CA LEU A 111 -5.30 -12.87 -34.53
C LEU A 111 -4.49 -13.28 -35.76
N GLU A 112 -5.16 -13.70 -36.84
CA GLU A 112 -4.51 -14.07 -38.10
C GLU A 112 -3.72 -12.91 -38.72
N ASP A 113 -4.29 -11.70 -38.78
CA ASP A 113 -3.55 -10.52 -39.26
C ASP A 113 -2.36 -10.19 -38.36
N SER A 114 -2.52 -10.32 -37.04
CA SER A 114 -1.44 -10.06 -36.08
C SER A 114 -0.31 -11.07 -36.23
N TYR A 115 -0.64 -12.36 -36.35
CA TYR A 115 0.33 -13.44 -36.50
C TYR A 115 1.05 -13.34 -37.85
N ARG A 116 0.33 -13.08 -38.94
CA ARG A 116 0.93 -12.83 -40.26
C ARG A 116 1.93 -11.67 -40.23
N ARG A 117 1.57 -10.55 -39.60
CA ARG A 117 2.48 -9.40 -39.45
C ARG A 117 3.68 -9.71 -38.56
N TYR A 118 3.47 -10.48 -37.50
CA TYR A 118 4.56 -10.99 -36.67
C TYR A 118 5.54 -11.83 -37.49
N THR A 119 5.05 -12.77 -38.30
CA THR A 119 5.88 -13.58 -39.19
C THR A 119 6.65 -12.71 -40.19
N LYS A 120 5.98 -11.73 -40.80
CA LYS A 120 6.64 -10.74 -41.66
C LYS A 120 7.75 -9.97 -40.94
N ILE A 121 7.51 -9.49 -39.71
CA ILE A 121 8.54 -8.81 -38.91
C ILE A 121 9.74 -9.73 -38.67
N LYS A 122 9.49 -10.99 -38.30
CA LYS A 122 10.51 -11.99 -38.06
C LYS A 122 11.36 -12.23 -39.31
N GLU A 123 10.71 -12.41 -40.46
CA GLU A 123 11.36 -12.57 -41.77
C GLU A 123 12.18 -11.34 -42.15
N THR A 124 11.63 -10.13 -42.03
CA THR A 124 12.37 -8.89 -42.36
C THR A 124 13.59 -8.67 -41.46
N LEU A 125 13.50 -8.98 -40.16
CA LEU A 125 14.66 -8.90 -39.26
C LEU A 125 15.75 -9.93 -39.61
N SER A 126 15.35 -11.10 -40.10
CA SER A 126 16.26 -12.14 -40.57
C SER A 126 16.91 -11.78 -41.92
N GLU A 127 16.14 -11.22 -42.86
CA GLU A 127 16.62 -10.81 -44.19
C GLU A 127 17.56 -9.60 -44.11
N ARG A 128 17.26 -8.64 -43.22
CA ARG A 128 18.05 -7.42 -43.01
C ARG A 128 18.96 -7.51 -41.79
N VAL A 129 19.48 -8.71 -41.52
CA VAL A 129 20.32 -8.99 -40.35
C VAL A 129 21.58 -8.12 -40.30
N GLU A 130 22.16 -7.76 -41.46
CA GLU A 130 23.34 -6.90 -41.53
C GLU A 130 23.06 -5.47 -41.03
N GLU A 131 21.85 -4.95 -41.23
CA GLU A 131 21.47 -3.63 -40.68
C GLU A 131 21.24 -3.68 -39.17
N VAL A 132 20.67 -4.79 -38.68
CA VAL A 132 20.52 -5.05 -37.25
C VAL A 132 21.89 -5.14 -36.57
N LYS A 133 22.85 -5.82 -37.21
CA LYS A 133 24.25 -5.90 -36.76
C LYS A 133 24.89 -4.52 -36.74
N ALA A 134 24.82 -3.79 -37.85
CA ALA A 134 25.39 -2.44 -37.97
C ALA A 134 24.82 -1.46 -36.93
N TYR A 135 23.51 -1.51 -36.67
CA TYR A 135 22.89 -0.71 -35.61
C TYR A 135 23.42 -1.08 -34.22
N THR A 136 23.42 -2.39 -33.90
CA THR A 136 23.87 -2.90 -32.60
C THR A 136 25.34 -2.56 -32.36
N GLU A 137 26.19 -2.81 -33.35
CA GLU A 137 27.62 -2.49 -33.31
C GLU A 137 27.86 -0.98 -33.20
N GLY A 138 27.08 -0.17 -33.90
CA GLY A 138 27.13 1.29 -33.79
C GLY A 138 26.86 1.79 -32.37
N VAL A 139 25.91 1.17 -31.65
CA VAL A 139 25.65 1.50 -30.24
C VAL A 139 26.80 1.03 -29.34
N LEU A 140 27.32 -0.18 -29.57
CA LEU A 140 28.46 -0.71 -28.81
C LEU A 140 29.70 0.16 -28.97
N ARG A 141 30.03 0.61 -30.18
CA ARG A 141 31.15 1.53 -30.43
C ARG A 141 31.00 2.85 -29.69
N LYS A 142 29.77 3.37 -29.54
CA LYS A 142 29.52 4.58 -28.73
C LYS A 142 29.75 4.31 -27.24
N ILE A 143 29.28 3.18 -26.72
CA ILE A 143 29.48 2.76 -25.33
C ILE A 143 30.99 2.60 -25.08
N GLU A 144 31.67 1.83 -25.92
CA GLU A 144 33.11 1.58 -25.89
C GLU A 144 33.89 2.90 -25.88
N SER A 145 33.64 3.80 -26.85
CA SER A 145 34.31 5.11 -26.90
C SER A 145 34.06 5.97 -25.66
N THR A 146 32.86 5.88 -25.06
CA THR A 146 32.52 6.65 -23.85
C THR A 146 33.23 6.10 -22.63
N VAL A 147 33.25 4.77 -22.45
CA VAL A 147 33.97 4.10 -21.36
C VAL A 147 35.47 4.30 -21.51
N GLN A 148 36.01 4.18 -22.73
CA GLN A 148 37.42 4.39 -23.04
C GLN A 148 37.87 5.82 -22.68
N LYS A 149 37.09 6.84 -23.05
CA LYS A 149 37.37 8.24 -22.67
C LYS A 149 37.34 8.46 -21.16
N GLU A 150 36.48 7.74 -20.44
CA GLU A 150 36.40 7.85 -18.98
C GLU A 150 37.53 7.08 -18.29
N LEU A 151 37.96 5.95 -18.87
CA LEU A 151 39.15 5.21 -18.46
C LEU A 151 40.41 6.06 -18.62
N GLU A 152 40.57 6.78 -19.73
CA GLU A 152 41.72 7.68 -19.98
C GLU A 152 41.81 8.85 -18.98
N LYS A 153 40.68 9.29 -18.42
CA LYS A 153 40.65 10.29 -17.34
C LYS A 153 40.88 9.70 -15.96
N THR A 154 40.73 8.38 -15.82
CA THR A 154 40.91 7.70 -14.53
C THR A 154 42.41 7.58 -14.27
N PRO A 155 42.94 8.15 -13.17
CA PRO A 155 44.37 8.07 -12.86
C PRO A 155 44.83 6.61 -12.81
N VAL A 156 46.06 6.34 -13.28
CA VAL A 156 46.65 5.00 -13.14
C VAL A 156 46.75 4.68 -11.64
N PRO A 157 46.16 3.58 -11.16
CA PRO A 157 46.16 3.27 -9.75
C PRO A 157 47.57 2.98 -9.24
N ASN A 158 47.80 3.20 -7.93
CA ASN A 158 49.03 2.79 -7.27
C ASN A 158 49.25 1.28 -7.44
N PRO A 159 50.47 0.78 -7.69
CA PRO A 159 50.76 -0.66 -7.79
C PRO A 159 50.14 -1.53 -6.70
N ASN A 160 50.14 -1.10 -5.44
CA ASN A 160 49.55 -1.89 -4.35
C ASN A 160 48.02 -1.92 -4.42
N GLU A 161 47.38 -0.81 -4.78
CA GLU A 161 45.92 -0.73 -4.95
C GLU A 161 45.47 -1.54 -6.16
N LEU A 162 46.23 -1.45 -7.26
CA LEU A 162 46.01 -2.24 -8.46
C LEU A 162 46.15 -3.74 -8.17
N ALA A 163 47.17 -4.14 -7.38
CA ALA A 163 47.36 -5.53 -6.99
C ALA A 163 46.15 -6.10 -6.24
N ILE A 164 45.60 -5.32 -5.30
CA ILE A 164 44.41 -5.70 -4.53
C ILE A 164 43.19 -5.85 -5.45
N SER A 165 42.93 -4.89 -6.33
CA SER A 165 41.81 -4.95 -7.27
C SER A 165 41.96 -6.10 -8.29
N LEU A 166 43.18 -6.36 -8.77
CA LEU A 166 43.48 -7.50 -9.65
C LEU A 166 43.26 -8.83 -8.93
N HIS A 167 43.72 -8.96 -7.68
CA HIS A 167 43.49 -10.14 -6.86
C HIS A 167 41.99 -10.42 -6.71
N GLU A 168 41.20 -9.42 -6.32
CA GLU A 168 39.75 -9.56 -6.15
C GLU A 168 39.04 -9.95 -7.46
N LYS A 169 39.48 -9.41 -8.60
CA LYS A 169 38.85 -9.68 -9.90
C LYS A 169 39.23 -11.04 -10.49
N LEU A 170 40.47 -11.47 -10.28
CA LEU A 170 41.03 -12.71 -10.83
C LEU A 170 40.87 -13.92 -9.89
N ALA A 171 40.42 -13.71 -8.65
CA ALA A 171 40.17 -14.80 -7.71
C ALA A 171 39.22 -15.85 -8.29
N GLY A 172 39.68 -17.10 -8.33
CA GLY A 172 38.92 -18.23 -8.89
C GLY A 172 38.78 -18.23 -10.42
N LYS A 173 39.49 -17.34 -11.13
CA LYS A 173 39.52 -17.30 -12.60
C LYS A 173 40.64 -18.18 -13.16
N SER A 174 40.54 -18.48 -14.46
CA SER A 174 41.55 -19.25 -15.19
C SER A 174 42.24 -18.41 -16.26
N LEU A 175 43.33 -18.92 -16.82
CA LEU A 175 44.05 -18.30 -17.94
C LEU A 175 43.18 -18.07 -19.19
N LYS A 176 42.06 -18.79 -19.31
CA LYS A 176 41.11 -18.66 -20.44
C LYS A 176 39.97 -17.67 -20.16
N SER A 177 39.94 -17.06 -18.98
CA SER A 177 38.89 -16.11 -18.63
C SER A 177 39.02 -14.80 -19.42
N SER A 178 37.89 -14.17 -19.72
CA SER A 178 37.88 -12.85 -20.35
C SER A 178 38.45 -11.79 -19.42
N GLU A 179 38.25 -11.94 -18.10
CA GLU A 179 38.82 -11.04 -17.10
C GLU A 179 40.35 -11.09 -17.07
N PHE A 180 40.95 -12.29 -17.16
CA PHE A 180 42.41 -12.40 -17.29
C PHE A 180 42.91 -11.76 -18.58
N SER A 181 42.26 -12.04 -19.71
CA SER A 181 42.66 -11.49 -21.00
C SER A 181 42.60 -9.95 -21.02
N ALA A 182 41.62 -9.36 -20.34
CA ALA A 182 41.48 -7.92 -20.20
C ALA A 182 42.55 -7.26 -19.31
N LEU A 183 43.08 -8.01 -18.35
CA LEU A 183 43.97 -7.50 -17.29
C LEU A 183 45.40 -8.01 -17.40
N LYS A 184 45.70 -8.85 -18.41
CA LYS A 184 47.01 -9.49 -18.61
C LYS A 184 48.16 -8.48 -18.60
N ASP A 185 48.04 -7.40 -19.38
CA ASP A 185 49.10 -6.38 -19.47
C ASP A 185 49.35 -5.68 -18.12
N ASP A 186 48.31 -5.45 -17.33
CA ASP A 186 48.46 -4.83 -16.00
C ASP A 186 49.08 -5.82 -15.00
N LEU A 187 48.69 -7.08 -15.07
CA LEU A 187 49.24 -8.16 -14.26
C LEU A 187 50.74 -8.35 -14.54
N GLU A 188 51.12 -8.49 -15.82
CA GLU A 188 52.51 -8.67 -16.25
C GLU A 188 53.40 -7.48 -15.86
N ARG A 189 52.89 -6.25 -15.96
CA ARG A 189 53.60 -5.05 -15.48
C ARG A 189 53.81 -5.06 -13.97
N LEU A 190 52.87 -5.61 -13.21
CA LEU A 190 52.91 -5.63 -11.75
C LEU A 190 53.85 -6.72 -11.23
N VAL A 191 53.81 -7.91 -11.81
CA VAL A 191 54.67 -9.05 -11.42
C VAL A 191 56.04 -9.03 -12.10
N GLY A 192 56.19 -8.30 -13.21
CA GLY A 192 57.48 -8.09 -13.90
C GLY A 192 57.92 -9.23 -14.83
N TYR A 193 57.04 -10.19 -15.12
CA TYR A 193 57.31 -11.31 -16.02
C TYR A 193 56.06 -11.68 -16.84
N PRO A 194 56.22 -12.29 -18.03
CA PRO A 194 55.09 -12.65 -18.89
C PRO A 194 54.30 -13.84 -18.32
N VAL A 195 52.98 -13.79 -18.41
CA VAL A 195 52.05 -14.81 -17.88
C VAL A 195 51.41 -15.55 -19.05
N ASN A 196 52.00 -16.67 -19.45
CA ASN A 196 51.59 -17.42 -20.65
C ASN A 196 51.09 -18.84 -20.36
N THR A 197 51.49 -19.43 -19.24
CA THR A 197 51.08 -20.77 -18.80
C THR A 197 50.19 -20.71 -17.56
N GLN A 198 49.49 -21.81 -17.27
CA GLN A 198 48.68 -21.91 -16.05
C GLN A 198 49.53 -21.78 -14.79
N ASP A 199 50.76 -22.28 -14.80
CA ASP A 199 51.70 -22.17 -13.68
C ASP A 199 52.15 -20.71 -13.49
N ASP A 200 52.42 -19.98 -14.57
CA ASP A 200 52.74 -18.54 -14.50
C ASP A 200 51.59 -17.75 -13.86
N PHE A 201 50.34 -18.10 -14.18
CA PHE A 201 49.15 -17.45 -13.62
C PHE A 201 48.98 -17.75 -12.13
N VAL A 202 49.21 -19.01 -11.72
CA VAL A 202 49.18 -19.39 -10.30
C VAL A 202 50.25 -18.63 -9.52
N ASN A 203 51.47 -18.54 -10.05
CA ASN A 203 52.54 -17.77 -9.44
C ASN A 203 52.20 -16.27 -9.35
N ALA A 204 51.68 -15.69 -10.44
CA ALA A 204 51.31 -14.27 -10.48
C ALA A 204 50.16 -13.97 -9.51
N PHE A 205 49.19 -14.88 -9.41
CA PHE A 205 48.10 -14.77 -8.44
C PHE A 205 48.60 -14.91 -7.00
N SER A 206 49.60 -15.76 -6.74
CA SER A 206 50.22 -15.90 -5.42
C SER A 206 50.93 -14.61 -4.99
N ASP A 207 51.63 -13.94 -5.92
CA ASP A 207 52.25 -12.63 -5.67
C ASP A 207 51.19 -11.56 -5.32
N LEU A 208 50.08 -11.55 -6.06
CA LEU A 208 48.92 -10.70 -5.75
C LEU A 208 48.30 -11.03 -4.38
N GLU A 209 48.16 -12.32 -4.04
CA GLU A 209 47.63 -12.78 -2.76
C GLU A 209 48.50 -12.30 -1.59
N LEU A 210 49.83 -12.29 -1.76
CA LEU A 210 50.76 -11.80 -0.75
C LEU A 210 50.55 -10.31 -0.46
N ILE A 211 50.38 -9.50 -1.51
CA ILE A 211 50.07 -8.07 -1.38
C ILE A 211 48.68 -7.87 -0.77
N TYR A 212 47.67 -8.62 -1.24
CA TYR A 212 46.31 -8.58 -0.72
C TYR A 212 46.27 -8.88 0.78
N ARG A 213 46.88 -9.99 1.23
CA ARG A 213 46.94 -10.40 2.64
C ARG A 213 47.63 -9.36 3.51
N LYS A 214 48.74 -8.79 3.02
CA LYS A 214 49.51 -7.74 3.71
C LYS A 214 48.69 -6.46 3.90
N GLU A 215 47.96 -6.05 2.87
CA GLU A 215 47.28 -4.75 2.88
C GLU A 215 45.88 -4.79 3.49
N ILE A 216 45.04 -5.77 3.17
CA ILE A 216 43.63 -5.78 3.60
C ILE A 216 43.08 -7.16 3.99
N GLY A 217 43.62 -8.23 3.40
CA GLY A 217 43.12 -9.59 3.58
C GLY A 217 43.19 -10.08 5.02
N SER A 218 44.31 -9.86 5.71
CA SER A 218 44.47 -10.22 7.14
C SER A 218 43.48 -9.50 8.06
N VAL A 219 43.17 -8.23 7.76
CA VAL A 219 42.19 -7.44 8.51
C VAL A 219 40.77 -7.99 8.29
N ARG A 220 40.42 -8.35 7.05
CA ARG A 220 39.12 -8.96 6.71
C ARG A 220 38.95 -10.35 7.35
N GLU A 221 39.98 -11.18 7.36
CA GLU A 221 39.96 -12.49 8.06
C GLU A 221 39.70 -12.32 9.57
N ASN A 222 40.33 -11.31 10.19
CA ASN A 222 40.10 -11.00 11.60
C ASN A 222 38.69 -10.49 11.89
N ILE A 223 38.09 -9.71 10.98
CA ILE A 223 36.69 -9.27 11.06
C ILE A 223 35.75 -10.48 11.05
N GLU A 224 35.94 -11.43 10.13
CA GLU A 224 35.12 -12.64 10.04
C GLU A 224 35.25 -13.51 11.30
N LYS A 225 36.47 -13.64 11.84
CA LYS A 225 36.70 -14.32 13.11
C LYS A 225 35.96 -13.63 14.27
N LEU A 226 36.04 -12.30 14.38
CA LEU A 226 35.33 -11.53 15.40
C LEU A 226 33.80 -11.65 15.27
N ARG A 227 33.26 -11.64 14.05
CA ARG A 227 31.82 -11.85 13.81
C ARG A 227 31.37 -13.22 14.31
N LYS A 228 32.17 -14.26 14.04
CA LYS A 228 31.93 -15.60 14.56
C LYS A 228 31.97 -15.65 16.09
N ASP A 229 32.97 -15.01 16.71
CA ASP A 229 33.11 -14.95 18.17
C ASP A 229 31.98 -14.17 18.85
N ILE A 230 31.52 -13.08 18.21
CA ILE A 230 30.34 -12.30 18.63
C ILE A 230 29.09 -13.16 18.58
N SER A 231 28.84 -13.85 17.46
CA SER A 231 27.68 -14.73 17.29
C SER A 231 27.65 -15.83 18.35
N ALA A 232 28.78 -16.52 18.59
CA ALA A 232 28.88 -17.56 19.61
C ALA A 232 28.66 -17.01 21.03
N THR A 233 29.14 -15.81 21.32
CA THR A 233 28.95 -15.16 22.63
C THR A 233 27.49 -14.76 22.84
N GLN A 234 26.82 -14.24 21.81
CA GLN A 234 25.40 -13.87 21.85
C GLN A 234 24.50 -15.10 22.06
N GLU A 235 24.80 -16.20 21.39
CA GLU A 235 24.07 -17.47 21.58
C GLU A 235 24.18 -17.96 23.03
N LYS A 236 25.38 -17.92 23.62
CA LYS A 236 25.58 -18.29 25.03
C LYS A 236 24.84 -17.38 26.00
N ILE A 237 24.81 -16.07 25.74
CA ILE A 237 24.04 -15.10 26.54
C ILE A 237 22.55 -15.43 26.48
N SER A 238 22.01 -15.66 25.27
CA SER A 238 20.58 -15.97 25.09
C SER A 238 20.17 -17.23 25.86
N GLU A 239 21.01 -18.26 25.88
CA GLU A 239 20.72 -19.49 26.63
C GLU A 239 20.71 -19.26 28.14
N LEU A 240 21.68 -18.50 28.67
CA LEU A 240 21.72 -18.15 30.09
C LEU A 240 20.58 -17.22 30.51
N GLU A 241 20.10 -16.33 29.63
CA GLU A 241 18.94 -15.48 29.89
C GLU A 241 17.64 -16.30 30.03
N LYS A 242 17.47 -17.36 29.22
CA LYS A 242 16.35 -18.29 29.39
C LYS A 242 16.42 -19.00 30.74
N GLN A 243 17.59 -19.51 31.12
CA GLN A 243 17.80 -20.16 32.42
C GLN A 243 17.51 -19.19 33.57
N ARG A 244 17.97 -17.93 33.46
CA ARG A 244 17.68 -16.88 34.45
C ARG A 244 16.17 -16.68 34.62
N THR A 245 15.44 -16.57 33.51
CA THR A 245 13.99 -16.35 33.53
C THR A 245 13.26 -17.50 34.21
N ILE A 246 13.64 -18.75 33.93
CA ILE A 246 13.06 -19.93 34.59
C ILE A 246 13.28 -19.88 36.09
N VAL A 247 14.50 -19.57 36.54
CA VAL A 247 14.82 -19.47 37.97
C VAL A 247 14.08 -18.30 38.64
N GLU A 248 13.91 -17.16 37.96
CA GLU A 248 13.12 -16.02 38.44
C GLU A 248 11.63 -16.40 38.63
N GLU A 249 11.04 -17.15 37.70
CA GLU A 249 9.67 -17.66 37.81
C GLU A 249 9.53 -18.64 39.00
N GLU A 250 10.47 -19.57 39.15
CA GLU A 250 10.47 -20.53 40.26
C GLU A 250 10.58 -19.85 41.64
N ILE A 251 11.39 -18.78 41.74
CA ILE A 251 11.50 -17.96 42.96
C ILE A 251 10.16 -17.28 43.27
N LEU A 252 9.52 -16.68 42.25
CA LEU A 252 8.24 -15.99 42.40
C LEU A 252 7.15 -16.94 42.88
N ASP A 253 7.09 -18.15 42.34
CA ASP A 253 6.10 -19.15 42.75
C ASP A 253 6.32 -19.62 44.20
N LYS A 254 7.58 -19.78 44.62
CA LYS A 254 7.89 -20.09 46.02
C LYS A 254 7.55 -18.95 46.96
N GLN A 255 7.76 -17.71 46.55
CA GLN A 255 7.34 -16.53 47.31
C GLN A 255 5.81 -16.45 47.47
N LYS A 256 5.04 -16.81 46.43
CA LYS A 256 3.58 -16.92 46.54
C LYS A 256 3.18 -17.99 47.56
N ILE A 257 3.80 -19.17 47.53
CA ILE A 257 3.51 -20.24 48.49
C ILE A 257 3.79 -19.78 49.92
N LEU A 258 4.92 -19.12 50.17
CA LEU A 258 5.25 -18.55 51.48
C LEU A 258 4.22 -17.49 51.94
N ASN A 259 3.68 -16.70 51.01
CA ASN A 259 2.61 -15.76 51.32
C ASN A 259 1.27 -16.45 51.64
N VAL A 260 0.97 -17.58 51.01
CA VAL A 260 -0.24 -18.38 51.29
C VAL A 260 -0.17 -19.03 52.67
N LEU A 261 1.03 -19.37 53.17
CA LEU A 261 1.22 -19.91 54.51
C LEU A 261 1.09 -18.86 55.63
N LYS A 262 0.99 -17.56 55.31
CA LYS A 262 0.91 -16.50 56.33
C LYS A 262 -0.24 -16.66 57.33
N PRO A 263 -1.49 -17.00 56.91
CA PRO A 263 -2.59 -17.22 57.84
C PRO A 263 -2.34 -18.40 58.78
N ASP A 264 -1.73 -19.48 58.28
CA ASP A 264 -1.39 -20.65 59.10
C ASP A 264 -0.31 -20.32 60.13
N ILE A 265 0.65 -19.46 59.75
CA ILE A 265 1.69 -18.93 60.64
C ILE A 265 1.09 -17.98 61.68
N ASP A 266 0.19 -17.08 61.28
CA ASP A 266 -0.51 -16.18 62.19
C ASP A 266 -1.34 -16.98 63.21
N PHE A 267 -2.07 -17.99 62.74
CA PHE A 267 -2.82 -18.91 63.58
C PHE A 267 -1.90 -19.66 64.55
N ALA A 268 -0.74 -20.15 64.09
CA ALA A 268 0.24 -20.79 64.96
C ALA A 268 0.78 -19.82 66.03
N VAL A 269 1.06 -18.55 65.68
CA VAL A 269 1.48 -17.51 66.64
C VAL A 269 0.39 -17.27 67.69
N GLU A 270 -0.86 -17.14 67.27
CA GLU A 270 -2.01 -16.91 68.15
C GLU A 270 -2.21 -18.07 69.13
N ILE A 271 -2.26 -19.31 68.63
CA ILE A 271 -2.43 -20.47 69.53
C ILE A 271 -1.26 -20.60 70.49
N LEU A 272 -0.03 -20.38 70.04
CA LEU A 272 1.14 -20.41 70.93
C LEU A 272 1.04 -19.32 72.00
N SER A 273 0.56 -18.12 71.66
CA SER A 273 0.31 -17.07 72.65
C SER A 273 -0.74 -17.48 73.68
N ASP A 274 -1.84 -18.11 73.25
CA ASP A 274 -2.90 -18.60 74.14
C ASP A 274 -2.38 -19.71 75.07
N LEU A 275 -1.60 -20.65 74.54
CA LEU A 275 -0.94 -21.70 75.33
C LEU A 275 0.04 -21.11 76.35
N THR A 276 0.80 -20.07 75.98
CA THR A 276 1.69 -19.37 76.91
C THR A 276 0.89 -18.70 78.04
N GLU A 277 -0.25 -18.08 77.72
CA GLU A 277 -1.13 -17.46 78.73
C GLU A 277 -1.79 -18.51 79.64
N MET A 278 -2.21 -19.66 79.09
CA MET A 278 -2.67 -20.79 79.89
C MET A 278 -1.59 -21.20 80.90
N LEU A 279 -0.35 -21.39 80.45
CA LEU A 279 0.76 -21.78 81.32
C LEU A 279 1.11 -20.69 82.36
N ARG A 280 0.97 -19.40 82.01
CA ARG A 280 1.12 -18.28 82.95
C ARG A 280 0.06 -18.33 84.06
N ASN A 281 -1.18 -18.69 83.72
CA ASN A 281 -2.26 -18.88 84.69
C ASN A 281 -2.06 -20.13 85.54
N VAL A 282 -1.51 -21.21 84.99
CA VAL A 282 -1.06 -22.37 85.79
C VAL A 282 -0.05 -21.93 86.83
N SER A 283 0.96 -21.14 86.43
CA SER A 283 1.99 -20.64 87.34
C SER A 283 1.42 -19.85 88.53
N ARG A 284 0.27 -19.18 88.35
CA ARG A 284 -0.43 -18.42 89.40
C ARG A 284 -1.39 -19.25 90.26
N SER A 285 -1.75 -20.47 89.85
CA SER A 285 -2.69 -21.31 90.61
C SER A 285 -2.06 -21.90 91.87
N GLU A 286 -2.75 -21.82 92.99
CA GLU A 286 -2.35 -22.44 94.27
C GLU A 286 -2.98 -23.85 94.46
N ILE A 287 -3.87 -24.27 93.55
CA ILE A 287 -4.60 -25.53 93.64
C ILE A 287 -3.72 -26.70 93.15
N LYS A 288 -3.44 -27.65 94.05
CA LYS A 288 -2.69 -28.88 93.72
C LYS A 288 -3.58 -29.89 92.99
N SER A 289 -3.04 -30.49 91.94
CA SER A 289 -3.68 -31.56 91.17
C SER A 289 -3.71 -32.87 91.96
N THR A 290 -4.76 -33.67 91.76
CA THR A 290 -4.83 -35.06 92.24
C THR A 290 -4.09 -36.04 91.33
N PHE A 291 -3.75 -35.64 90.10
CA PHE A 291 -2.99 -36.44 89.12
C PHE A 291 -1.95 -35.57 88.40
N THR A 292 -0.69 -36.03 88.34
CA THR A 292 0.35 -35.40 87.54
C THR A 292 0.29 -35.94 86.10
N PRO A 293 0.06 -35.10 85.09
CA PRO A 293 0.14 -35.53 83.68
C PRO A 293 1.57 -35.98 83.34
N ASP A 294 1.71 -36.92 82.41
CA ASP A 294 3.01 -37.26 81.81
C ASP A 294 3.34 -36.18 80.79
N ASP A 295 4.36 -35.37 81.08
CA ASP A 295 4.75 -34.19 80.30
C ASP A 295 6.17 -34.32 79.72
N SER A 296 6.71 -35.54 79.70
CA SER A 296 8.08 -35.82 79.24
C SER A 296 8.33 -35.39 77.79
N SER A 297 7.30 -35.37 76.95
CA SER A 297 7.31 -34.96 75.54
C SER A 297 7.30 -33.43 75.31
N VAL A 298 6.81 -32.65 76.27
CA VAL A 298 6.54 -31.21 76.10
C VAL A 298 7.84 -30.42 76.02
N LYS A 299 8.74 -30.64 76.98
CA LYS A 299 10.01 -29.91 77.05
C LYS A 299 10.88 -30.15 75.81
N ASP A 300 10.97 -31.40 75.36
CA ASP A 300 11.74 -31.77 74.17
C ASP A 300 11.15 -31.13 72.90
N SER A 301 9.81 -31.06 72.80
CA SER A 301 9.12 -30.41 71.68
C SER A 301 9.37 -28.90 71.64
N ILE A 302 9.35 -28.23 72.81
CA ILE A 302 9.68 -26.80 72.93
C ILE A 302 11.14 -26.54 72.51
N GLU A 303 12.09 -27.33 72.99
CA GLU A 303 13.51 -27.14 72.65
C GLU A 303 13.80 -27.37 71.17
N LYS A 304 13.17 -28.39 70.58
CA LYS A 304 13.25 -28.65 69.14
C LYS A 304 12.67 -27.50 68.32
N ALA A 305 11.48 -27.00 68.68
CA ALA A 305 10.84 -25.89 67.97
C ALA A 305 11.69 -24.61 68.03
N ILE A 306 12.28 -24.27 69.18
CA ILE A 306 13.19 -23.11 69.33
C ILE A 306 14.39 -23.23 68.39
N PHE A 307 15.00 -24.41 68.28
CA PHE A 307 16.14 -24.65 67.39
C PHE A 307 15.76 -24.49 65.91
N GLU A 308 14.67 -25.13 65.48
CA GLU A 308 14.19 -25.04 64.09
C GLU A 308 13.82 -23.60 63.70
N LEU A 309 13.11 -22.89 64.59
CA LEU A 309 12.73 -21.48 64.38
C LEU A 309 13.94 -20.54 64.34
N SER A 310 15.02 -20.84 65.07
CA SER A 310 16.25 -20.04 65.04
C SER A 310 16.95 -20.13 63.69
N ILE A 311 17.07 -21.33 63.13
CA ILE A 311 17.63 -21.56 61.80
C ILE A 311 16.77 -20.89 60.72
N LEU A 312 15.45 -21.06 60.84
CA LEU A 312 14.50 -20.45 59.92
C LEU A 312 14.61 -18.92 59.92
N HIS A 313 14.61 -18.31 61.11
CA HIS A 313 14.73 -16.86 61.24
C HIS A 313 16.04 -16.34 60.64
N GLU A 314 17.17 -17.02 60.89
CA GLU A 314 18.47 -16.65 60.30
C GLU A 314 18.40 -16.67 58.76
N LYS A 315 17.90 -17.75 58.17
CA LYS A 315 17.76 -17.87 56.70
C LYS A 315 16.87 -16.78 56.11
N ILE A 316 15.71 -16.54 56.71
CA ILE A 316 14.71 -15.58 56.21
C ILE A 316 15.22 -14.14 56.35
N SER A 317 15.92 -13.83 57.45
CA SER A 317 16.44 -12.48 57.74
C SER A 317 17.45 -11.96 56.71
N THR A 318 18.04 -12.84 55.90
CA THR A 318 18.94 -12.44 54.80
C THR A 318 18.24 -11.77 53.62
N PHE A 319 16.91 -11.82 53.57
CA PHE A 319 16.09 -11.27 52.49
C PHE A 319 15.28 -10.07 52.98
N SER A 320 15.54 -8.88 52.42
CA SER A 320 14.84 -7.63 52.76
C SER A 320 13.32 -7.74 52.62
N ASP A 321 12.87 -8.48 51.61
CA ASP A 321 11.46 -8.52 51.22
C ASP A 321 10.65 -9.51 52.08
N MET A 322 11.29 -10.20 53.03
CA MET A 322 10.70 -11.21 53.91
C MET A 322 10.68 -10.78 55.39
N GLU A 323 10.84 -9.49 55.67
CA GLU A 323 10.90 -8.94 57.03
C GLU A 323 9.66 -9.28 57.87
N ASP A 324 8.46 -9.20 57.28
CA ASP A 324 7.19 -9.59 57.91
C ASP A 324 7.19 -11.06 58.36
N LEU A 325 7.66 -11.96 57.49
CA LEU A 325 7.74 -13.40 57.77
C LEU A 325 8.80 -13.68 58.85
N ALA A 326 9.97 -13.03 58.77
CA ALA A 326 11.02 -13.15 59.78
C ALA A 326 10.53 -12.71 61.17
N SER A 327 9.77 -11.62 61.24
CA SER A 327 9.15 -11.14 62.47
C SER A 327 8.16 -12.15 63.06
N LYS A 328 7.29 -12.77 62.24
CA LYS A 328 6.33 -13.79 62.71
C LYS A 328 7.01 -15.05 63.24
N VAL A 329 8.03 -15.52 62.54
CA VAL A 329 8.88 -16.65 62.99
C VAL A 329 9.57 -16.32 64.32
N SER A 330 10.05 -15.07 64.49
CA SER A 330 10.59 -14.63 65.78
C SER A 330 9.54 -14.69 66.88
N LYS A 331 8.32 -14.21 66.64
CA LYS A 331 7.24 -14.26 67.64
C LYS A 331 6.90 -15.69 68.07
N MET A 332 6.83 -16.64 67.13
CA MET A 332 6.63 -18.07 67.49
C MET A 332 7.75 -18.57 68.41
N LYS A 333 9.01 -18.24 68.07
CA LYS A 333 10.18 -18.64 68.85
C LYS A 333 10.12 -18.04 70.26
N ASP A 334 9.74 -16.77 70.36
CA ASP A 334 9.66 -16.04 71.62
C ASP A 334 8.56 -16.64 72.52
N SER A 335 7.40 -17.04 71.97
CA SER A 335 6.36 -17.76 72.72
C SER A 335 6.88 -19.08 73.31
N PHE A 336 7.59 -19.88 72.52
CA PHE A 336 8.19 -21.13 73.02
C PHE A 336 9.28 -20.89 74.06
N LEU A 337 10.09 -19.84 73.89
CA LEU A 337 11.13 -19.45 74.84
C LEU A 337 10.50 -19.06 76.19
N GLU A 338 9.42 -18.29 76.15
CA GLU A 338 8.67 -17.91 77.36
C GLU A 338 8.06 -19.13 78.05
N MET A 339 7.44 -20.06 77.31
CA MET A 339 6.93 -21.31 77.89
C MET A 339 8.04 -22.09 78.60
N LYS A 340 9.23 -22.19 77.99
CA LYS A 340 10.40 -22.85 78.58
C LYS A 340 10.82 -22.18 79.89
N GLU A 341 10.82 -20.85 79.95
CA GLU A 341 11.17 -20.11 81.17
C GLU A 341 10.15 -20.34 82.29
N LEU A 342 8.85 -20.28 81.98
CA LEU A 342 7.77 -20.52 82.95
C LEU A 342 7.84 -21.93 83.56
N LEU A 343 8.15 -22.95 82.76
CA LEU A 343 8.33 -24.33 83.23
C LEU A 343 9.54 -24.50 84.17
N LEU A 344 10.56 -23.64 84.05
CA LEU A 344 11.77 -23.71 84.87
C LEU A 344 11.68 -22.91 86.18
N GLN A 345 10.82 -21.87 86.25
CA GLN A 345 10.73 -20.98 87.40
C GLN A 345 10.05 -21.60 88.63
N ASP A 346 9.10 -22.51 88.45
CA ASP A 346 8.37 -23.17 89.54
C ASP A 346 8.53 -24.69 89.49
N GLY A 347 9.40 -25.23 90.34
CA GLY A 347 9.71 -26.67 90.40
C GLY A 347 8.54 -27.59 90.80
N ASN A 348 7.37 -27.05 91.15
CA ASN A 348 6.13 -27.82 91.38
C ASN A 348 5.00 -27.45 90.41
N ILE A 349 5.26 -26.71 89.34
CA ILE A 349 4.24 -26.30 88.35
C ILE A 349 3.47 -27.50 87.78
N THR A 350 4.17 -28.63 87.58
CA THR A 350 3.62 -29.88 87.05
C THR A 350 2.59 -30.55 87.98
N LYS A 351 2.56 -30.14 89.25
CA LYS A 351 1.63 -30.65 90.27
C LYS A 351 0.41 -29.76 90.46
N LYS A 352 0.22 -28.71 89.65
CA LYS A 352 -0.94 -27.79 89.73
C LYS A 352 -2.11 -28.31 88.89
N SER A 353 -3.34 -28.12 89.36
CA SER A 353 -4.54 -28.71 88.74
C SER A 353 -4.74 -28.30 87.28
N LEU A 354 -4.47 -27.03 86.96
CA LEU A 354 -4.62 -26.47 85.61
C LEU A 354 -3.51 -26.90 84.64
N TYR A 355 -2.41 -27.49 85.13
CA TYR A 355 -1.28 -27.89 84.27
C TYR A 355 -1.66 -29.02 83.32
N LYS A 356 -2.57 -29.91 83.73
CA LYS A 356 -3.09 -30.98 82.89
C LYS A 356 -3.81 -30.44 81.65
N ASP A 357 -4.59 -29.38 81.81
CA ASP A 357 -5.33 -28.75 80.71
C ASP A 357 -4.35 -28.10 79.71
N PHE A 358 -3.25 -27.51 80.21
CA PHE A 358 -2.16 -27.02 79.36
C PHE A 358 -1.47 -28.15 78.58
N VAL A 359 -1.04 -29.23 79.25
CA VAL A 359 -0.35 -30.36 78.58
C VAL A 359 -1.24 -30.97 77.50
N GLN A 360 -2.52 -31.22 77.79
CA GLN A 360 -3.45 -31.76 76.80
C GLN A 360 -3.65 -30.80 75.62
N SER A 361 -3.85 -29.49 75.88
CA SER A 361 -4.02 -28.50 74.83
C SER A 361 -2.75 -28.34 73.98
N PHE A 362 -1.57 -28.41 74.61
CA PHE A 362 -0.28 -28.36 73.94
C PHE A 362 -0.11 -29.58 73.01
N GLU A 363 -0.35 -30.79 73.50
CA GLU A 363 -0.24 -32.01 72.68
C GLU A 363 -1.24 -32.05 71.51
N GLU A 364 -2.45 -31.50 71.67
CA GLU A 364 -3.45 -31.40 70.58
C GLU A 364 -3.04 -30.37 69.51
N VAL A 365 -2.38 -29.28 69.89
CA VAL A 365 -2.00 -28.19 68.98
C VAL A 365 -0.67 -28.44 68.28
N MET A 366 0.31 -29.05 68.96
CA MET A 366 1.68 -29.19 68.45
C MET A 366 1.80 -29.83 67.06
N PRO A 367 1.01 -30.86 66.68
CA PRO A 367 1.04 -31.40 65.31
C PRO A 367 0.73 -30.34 64.23
N THR A 368 -0.13 -29.38 64.55
CA THR A 368 -0.45 -28.25 63.65
C THR A 368 0.73 -27.30 63.54
N VAL A 369 1.36 -26.95 64.66
CA VAL A 369 2.54 -26.07 64.69
C VAL A 369 3.73 -26.71 63.97
N ASP A 370 4.00 -27.98 64.23
CA ASP A 370 5.05 -28.75 63.55
C ASP A 370 4.81 -28.85 62.04
N GLY A 371 3.54 -29.01 61.63
CA GLY A 371 3.14 -28.98 60.23
C GLY A 371 3.50 -27.66 59.54
N VAL A 372 3.21 -26.53 60.19
CA VAL A 372 3.54 -25.19 59.70
C VAL A 372 5.06 -24.98 59.66
N LEU A 373 5.79 -25.36 60.71
CA LEU A 373 7.26 -25.24 60.76
C LEU A 373 7.94 -26.05 59.66
N LYS A 374 7.49 -27.28 59.40
CA LYS A 374 8.02 -28.13 58.35
C LYS A 374 7.80 -27.53 56.97
N GLN A 375 6.57 -27.10 56.67
CA GLN A 375 6.25 -26.47 55.38
C GLN A 375 7.03 -25.16 55.17
N LEU A 376 7.20 -24.38 56.23
CA LEU A 376 7.99 -23.16 56.20
C LEU A 376 9.47 -23.46 55.91
N SER A 377 10.06 -24.45 56.59
CA SER A 377 11.45 -24.88 56.41
C SER A 377 11.75 -25.34 54.99
N GLU A 378 10.92 -26.26 54.46
CA GLU A 378 11.09 -26.79 53.10
C GLU A 378 11.04 -25.69 52.03
N ASN A 379 10.11 -24.73 52.16
CA ASN A 379 9.96 -23.67 51.17
C ASN A 379 11.06 -22.60 51.28
N VAL A 380 11.52 -22.27 52.49
CA VAL A 380 12.62 -21.31 52.71
C VAL A 380 13.95 -21.87 52.16
N ASP A 381 14.20 -23.17 52.30
CA ASP A 381 15.42 -23.80 51.77
C ASP A 381 15.48 -23.77 50.24
N VAL A 382 14.38 -24.15 49.59
CA VAL A 382 14.28 -24.10 48.12
C VAL A 382 14.41 -22.66 47.62
N PHE A 383 13.76 -21.70 48.28
CA PHE A 383 13.85 -20.27 47.94
C PHE A 383 15.30 -19.75 48.04
N THR A 384 16.01 -20.12 49.11
CA THR A 384 17.40 -19.72 49.34
C THR A 384 18.33 -20.32 48.28
N GLN A 385 18.14 -21.59 47.92
CA GLN A 385 18.93 -22.25 46.87
C GLN A 385 18.76 -21.57 45.52
N LYS A 386 17.52 -21.29 45.12
CA LYS A 386 17.20 -20.66 43.83
C LYS A 386 17.72 -19.23 43.73
N THR A 387 17.69 -18.48 44.82
CA THR A 387 18.26 -17.13 44.86
C THR A 387 19.79 -17.13 44.67
N ARG A 388 20.50 -18.15 45.16
CA ARG A 388 21.94 -18.33 44.90
C ARG A 388 22.22 -18.69 43.45
N GLU A 389 21.41 -19.57 42.87
CA GLU A 389 21.47 -19.94 41.45
C GLU A 389 21.28 -18.72 40.55
N LEU A 390 20.27 -17.88 40.84
CA LEU A 390 20.03 -16.62 40.13
C LEU A 390 21.24 -15.69 40.16
N LYS A 391 21.87 -15.52 41.33
CA LYS A 391 23.05 -14.66 41.49
C LYS A 391 24.26 -15.17 40.68
N ALA A 392 24.44 -16.49 40.60
CA ALA A 392 25.49 -17.10 39.78
C ALA A 392 25.28 -16.83 38.28
N LEU A 393 24.04 -17.01 37.80
CA LEU A 393 23.65 -16.72 36.42
C LEU A 393 23.84 -15.23 36.07
N GLN A 394 23.45 -14.33 36.96
CA GLN A 394 23.63 -12.88 36.76
C GLN A 394 25.12 -12.49 36.64
N ASN A 395 25.99 -13.09 37.46
CA ASN A 395 27.42 -12.86 37.38
C ASN A 395 28.00 -13.35 36.04
N GLU A 396 27.65 -14.55 35.59
CA GLU A 396 28.12 -15.07 34.29
C GLU A 396 27.61 -14.23 33.11
N LEU A 397 26.33 -13.82 33.15
CA LEU A 397 25.75 -12.92 32.15
C LEU A 397 26.47 -11.56 32.11
N SER A 398 26.80 -10.98 33.26
CA SER A 398 27.54 -9.70 33.30
C SER A 398 28.94 -9.81 32.66
N PHE A 399 29.66 -10.91 32.92
CA PHE A 399 30.96 -11.17 32.32
C PHE A 399 30.88 -11.34 30.80
N LEU A 400 29.90 -12.12 30.32
CA LEU A 400 29.72 -12.34 28.88
C LEU A 400 29.27 -11.07 28.15
N ASN A 401 28.42 -10.25 28.76
CA ASN A 401 28.02 -8.96 28.19
C ASN A 401 29.20 -7.99 28.07
N ALA A 402 30.07 -7.91 29.09
CA ALA A 402 31.29 -7.11 29.03
C ALA A 402 32.25 -7.61 27.93
N LYS A 403 32.39 -8.93 27.78
CA LYS A 403 33.17 -9.55 26.69
C LYS A 403 32.59 -9.20 25.32
N LEU A 404 31.26 -9.31 25.15
CA LEU A 404 30.55 -8.98 23.91
C LEU A 404 30.77 -7.51 23.51
N GLU A 405 30.73 -6.58 24.45
CA GLU A 405 30.98 -5.16 24.20
C GLU A 405 32.41 -4.91 23.72
N GLY A 406 33.41 -5.56 24.36
CA GLY A 406 34.81 -5.50 23.92
C GLY A 406 35.03 -6.04 22.51
N LEU A 407 34.38 -7.16 22.16
CA LEU A 407 34.43 -7.72 20.81
C LEU A 407 33.79 -6.78 19.77
N LYS A 408 32.62 -6.21 20.06
CA LYS A 408 31.95 -5.24 19.17
C LYS A 408 32.79 -3.98 18.92
N LYS A 409 33.45 -3.45 19.97
CA LYS A 409 34.35 -2.30 19.84
C LYS A 409 35.56 -2.60 18.95
N SER A 410 36.11 -3.80 19.08
CA SER A 410 37.23 -4.28 18.25
C SER A 410 36.81 -4.44 16.78
N LEU A 411 35.63 -5.01 16.54
CA LEU A 411 35.03 -5.13 15.21
C LEU A 411 34.85 -3.77 14.54
N ALA A 412 34.23 -2.80 15.23
CA ALA A 412 34.00 -1.45 14.69
C ALA A 412 35.31 -0.73 14.30
N THR A 413 36.39 -0.95 15.07
CA THR A 413 37.70 -0.35 14.78
C THR A 413 38.31 -0.94 13.50
N LEU A 414 38.23 -2.26 13.31
CA LEU A 414 38.71 -2.92 12.10
C LEU A 414 37.84 -2.60 10.89
N GLU A 415 36.52 -2.55 11.04
CA GLU A 415 35.59 -2.17 9.96
C GLU A 415 35.85 -0.74 9.47
N ASN A 416 36.12 0.21 10.37
CA ASN A 416 36.54 1.57 9.99
C ASN A 416 37.88 1.57 9.23
N THR A 417 38.83 0.74 9.65
CA THR A 417 40.15 0.62 8.98
C THR A 417 39.99 0.07 7.56
N VAL A 418 39.14 -0.94 7.38
CA VAL A 418 38.82 -1.50 6.06
C VAL A 418 38.09 -0.47 5.20
N SER A 419 37.10 0.23 5.74
CA SER A 419 36.35 1.25 5.00
C SER A 419 37.24 2.38 4.48
N GLN A 420 38.21 2.85 5.27
CA GLN A 420 39.20 3.83 4.82
C GLN A 420 40.08 3.29 3.69
N LYS A 421 40.55 2.04 3.78
CA LYS A 421 41.34 1.41 2.72
C LYS A 421 40.51 1.15 1.45
N GLU A 422 39.24 0.77 1.59
CA GLU A 422 38.31 0.56 0.46
C GLU A 422 37.96 1.86 -0.27
N SER A 423 37.83 2.97 0.46
CA SER A 423 37.68 4.30 -0.15
C SER A 423 38.84 4.63 -1.09
N ASN A 424 40.07 4.24 -0.71
CA ASN A 424 41.25 4.46 -1.54
C ASN A 424 41.31 3.51 -2.75
N LEU A 425 40.75 2.29 -2.61
CA LEU A 425 40.66 1.30 -3.69
C LEU A 425 39.59 1.61 -4.75
N SER A 426 38.72 2.58 -4.52
CA SER A 426 37.62 2.92 -5.44
C SER A 426 38.11 3.24 -6.86
N LEU A 427 39.24 3.97 -6.98
CA LEU A 427 39.83 4.31 -8.29
C LEU A 427 40.41 3.08 -8.99
N ALA A 428 41.12 2.22 -8.26
CA ALA A 428 41.68 0.98 -8.78
C ALA A 428 40.58 0.02 -9.27
N ASN A 429 39.53 -0.15 -8.47
CA ASN A 429 38.36 -0.96 -8.82
C ASN A 429 37.65 -0.40 -10.06
N LYS A 430 37.48 0.92 -10.15
CA LYS A 430 36.87 1.59 -11.32
C LYS A 430 37.69 1.36 -12.59
N TYR A 431 39.02 1.50 -12.51
CA TYR A 431 39.95 1.24 -13.61
C TYR A 431 39.86 -0.22 -14.10
N VAL A 432 39.92 -1.19 -13.18
CA VAL A 432 39.83 -2.62 -13.49
C VAL A 432 38.46 -2.98 -14.08
N ASP A 433 37.36 -2.49 -13.50
CA ASP A 433 36.01 -2.75 -14.01
C ASP A 433 35.80 -2.18 -15.42
N PHE A 434 36.36 -1.01 -15.73
CA PHE A 434 36.34 -0.43 -17.09
C PHE A 434 37.11 -1.27 -18.10
N LYS A 435 38.33 -1.71 -17.78
CA LYS A 435 39.12 -2.57 -18.69
C LYS A 435 38.44 -3.90 -18.97
N VAL A 436 37.93 -4.56 -17.94
CA VAL A 436 37.18 -5.82 -18.09
C VAL A 436 35.95 -5.61 -18.95
N PHE A 437 35.19 -4.53 -18.72
CA PHE A 437 34.01 -4.23 -19.52
C PHE A 437 34.34 -3.91 -20.98
N LEU A 438 35.40 -3.14 -21.25
CA LEU A 438 35.84 -2.85 -22.63
C LEU A 438 36.24 -4.11 -23.38
N HIS A 439 36.98 -5.01 -22.73
CA HIS A 439 37.33 -6.31 -23.32
C HIS A 439 36.08 -7.17 -23.56
N GLU A 440 35.14 -7.20 -22.61
CA GLU A 440 33.88 -7.90 -22.79
C GLU A 440 33.08 -7.32 -23.98
N ILE A 441 33.02 -6.01 -24.13
CA ILE A 441 32.35 -5.36 -25.28
C ILE A 441 32.98 -5.77 -26.60
N GLU A 442 34.31 -5.87 -26.68
CA GLU A 442 35.01 -6.32 -27.87
C GLU A 442 34.67 -7.77 -28.23
N ASP A 443 34.64 -8.67 -27.26
CA ASP A 443 34.18 -10.05 -27.46
C ASP A 443 32.71 -10.10 -27.90
N LYS A 444 31.85 -9.27 -27.29
CA LYS A 444 30.44 -9.17 -27.68
C LYS A 444 30.27 -8.63 -29.10
N LYS A 445 31.12 -7.72 -29.59
CA LYS A 445 31.12 -7.25 -30.98
C LYS A 445 31.41 -8.40 -31.96
N ARG A 446 32.40 -9.25 -31.68
CA ARG A 446 32.67 -10.47 -32.48
C ARG A 446 31.48 -11.43 -32.50
N VAL A 447 30.76 -11.56 -31.37
CA VAL A 447 29.53 -12.35 -31.32
C VAL A 447 28.44 -11.77 -32.22
N VAL A 448 28.30 -10.43 -32.29
CA VAL A 448 27.37 -9.75 -33.19
C VAL A 448 27.74 -9.99 -34.66
N GLU A 449 29.02 -9.92 -35.01
CA GLU A 449 29.51 -10.20 -36.37
C GLU A 449 29.13 -11.61 -36.85
N GLY A 450 29.14 -12.60 -35.94
CA GLY A 450 28.80 -13.99 -36.22
C GLY A 450 27.30 -14.30 -36.37
N ILE A 451 26.41 -13.33 -36.22
CA ILE A 451 24.95 -13.51 -36.38
C ILE A 451 24.58 -13.63 -37.86
N LYS A 452 23.72 -14.61 -38.21
CA LYS A 452 23.39 -14.91 -39.61
C LYS A 452 21.91 -14.80 -39.99
N SER A 453 20.97 -15.05 -39.07
CA SER A 453 19.54 -15.11 -39.46
C SER A 453 18.57 -14.65 -38.37
N PHE A 454 19.05 -13.96 -37.34
CA PHE A 454 18.24 -13.41 -36.23
C PHE A 454 17.26 -14.44 -35.61
N ASN A 455 17.64 -15.72 -35.63
CA ASN A 455 16.87 -16.82 -35.06
C ASN A 455 16.89 -16.76 -33.51
N ASN A 456 16.18 -17.69 -32.85
CA ASN A 456 16.11 -17.73 -31.38
C ASN A 456 17.48 -17.82 -30.70
N ALA A 457 18.46 -18.54 -31.29
CA ALA A 457 19.81 -18.63 -30.74
C ALA A 457 20.56 -17.30 -30.87
N ASP A 458 20.43 -16.62 -32.00
CA ASP A 458 21.03 -15.31 -32.22
C ASP A 458 20.42 -14.22 -31.31
N GLN A 459 19.10 -14.28 -31.08
CA GLN A 459 18.42 -13.41 -30.11
C GLN A 459 18.93 -13.62 -28.67
N ILE A 460 19.25 -14.86 -28.27
CA ILE A 460 19.83 -15.15 -26.95
C ILE A 460 21.23 -14.54 -26.83
N LYS A 461 22.05 -14.63 -27.88
CA LYS A 461 23.38 -14.01 -27.91
C LYS A 461 23.29 -12.48 -27.76
N LEU A 462 22.40 -11.84 -28.51
CA LEU A 462 22.15 -10.40 -28.41
C LEU A 462 21.58 -10.00 -27.04
N LEU A 463 20.72 -10.81 -26.46
CA LEU A 463 20.19 -10.56 -25.11
C LEU A 463 21.30 -10.66 -24.06
N SER A 464 22.20 -11.63 -24.17
CA SER A 464 23.36 -11.73 -23.28
C SER A 464 24.22 -10.46 -23.36
N LEU A 465 24.45 -9.94 -24.56
CA LEU A 465 25.18 -8.67 -24.76
C LEU A 465 24.49 -7.48 -24.10
N TYR A 466 23.18 -7.32 -24.32
CA TYR A 466 22.43 -6.23 -23.69
C TYR A 466 22.44 -6.34 -22.16
N ARG A 467 22.32 -7.57 -21.62
CA ARG A 467 22.41 -7.84 -20.18
C ARG A 467 23.78 -7.46 -19.62
N SER A 468 24.88 -7.88 -20.25
CA SER A 468 26.23 -7.47 -19.85
C SER A 468 26.36 -5.94 -19.74
N CYS A 469 25.84 -5.20 -20.71
CA CYS A 469 25.86 -3.73 -20.69
C CYS A 469 25.00 -3.15 -19.55
N LYS A 470 23.82 -3.73 -19.30
CA LYS A 470 22.91 -3.30 -18.22
C LYS A 470 23.47 -3.64 -16.84
N ASP A 471 24.14 -4.79 -16.71
CA ASP A 471 24.77 -5.25 -15.48
C ASP A 471 25.96 -4.35 -15.15
N PHE A 472 26.77 -3.95 -16.13
CA PHE A 472 27.80 -2.93 -15.96
C PHE A 472 27.22 -1.61 -15.41
N VAL A 473 26.14 -1.10 -16.00
CA VAL A 473 25.47 0.12 -15.51
C VAL A 473 25.00 -0.04 -14.06
N SER A 474 24.39 -1.18 -13.73
CA SER A 474 23.85 -1.44 -12.40
C SER A 474 24.95 -1.60 -11.35
N LEU A 475 26.01 -2.35 -11.69
CA LEU A 475 27.20 -2.54 -10.86
C LEU A 475 27.93 -1.22 -10.61
N TYR A 476 28.07 -0.40 -11.65
CA TYR A 476 28.69 0.92 -11.53
C TYR A 476 27.90 1.81 -10.56
N ILE A 477 26.58 1.91 -10.73
CA ILE A 477 25.73 2.73 -9.86
C ILE A 477 25.83 2.27 -8.41
N SER A 478 25.83 0.96 -8.19
CA SER A 478 25.96 0.37 -6.86
C SER A 478 27.30 0.68 -6.19
N LYS A 479 28.42 0.55 -6.93
CA LYS A 479 29.78 0.71 -6.39
C LYS A 479 30.26 2.15 -6.32
N TYR A 480 29.90 2.99 -7.30
CA TYR A 480 30.50 4.30 -7.53
C TYR A 480 29.48 5.45 -7.56
N GLY A 481 28.17 5.16 -7.50
CA GLY A 481 27.10 6.17 -7.54
C GLY A 481 26.60 6.51 -8.95
N ASN A 482 25.61 7.41 -9.01
CA ASN A 482 24.88 7.77 -10.23
C ASN A 482 25.33 9.12 -10.81
N ASP A 483 26.49 9.15 -11.47
CA ASP A 483 27.09 10.34 -12.08
C ASP A 483 26.66 10.59 -13.54
N ASN A 484 27.12 11.69 -14.13
CA ASN A 484 26.80 12.06 -15.52
C ASN A 484 27.32 11.05 -16.54
N PHE A 485 28.46 10.42 -16.28
CA PHE A 485 29.05 9.41 -17.17
C PHE A 485 28.14 8.20 -17.28
N ILE A 486 27.73 7.63 -16.14
CA ILE A 486 26.92 6.41 -16.16
C ILE A 486 25.50 6.68 -16.64
N GLN A 487 24.96 7.89 -16.43
CA GLN A 487 23.71 8.29 -17.07
C GLN A 487 23.81 8.34 -18.60
N ALA A 488 24.94 8.81 -19.15
CA ALA A 488 25.17 8.81 -20.59
C ALA A 488 25.25 7.38 -21.14
N VAL A 489 26.02 6.49 -20.47
CA VAL A 489 26.12 5.07 -20.84
C VAL A 489 24.76 4.39 -20.72
N ARG A 490 24.02 4.59 -19.63
CA ARG A 490 22.67 4.05 -19.44
C ARG A 490 21.72 4.43 -20.58
N LYS A 491 21.79 5.67 -21.06
CA LYS A 491 21.00 6.13 -22.21
C LYS A 491 21.39 5.36 -23.48
N MET A 492 22.67 5.16 -23.74
CA MET A 492 23.13 4.37 -24.89
C MET A 492 22.71 2.90 -24.77
N VAL A 493 22.85 2.28 -23.59
CA VAL A 493 22.40 0.91 -23.33
C VAL A 493 20.89 0.77 -23.53
N SER A 494 20.11 1.81 -23.22
CA SER A 494 18.66 1.79 -23.48
C SER A 494 18.31 1.70 -24.97
N GLU A 495 19.19 2.14 -25.88
CA GLU A 495 19.01 1.97 -27.34
C GLU A 495 19.08 0.50 -27.78
N LEU A 496 19.61 -0.41 -26.94
CA LEU A 496 19.67 -1.86 -27.16
C LEU A 496 18.50 -2.62 -26.51
N SER A 497 17.66 -1.94 -25.73
CA SER A 497 16.53 -2.57 -25.01
C SER A 497 15.50 -3.23 -25.94
N TRP A 498 15.46 -2.84 -27.21
CA TRP A 498 14.61 -3.43 -28.24
C TRP A 498 14.84 -4.94 -28.40
N ILE A 499 16.04 -5.44 -28.10
CA ILE A 499 16.38 -6.87 -28.19
C ILE A 499 15.55 -7.67 -27.18
N GLU A 500 15.54 -7.22 -25.92
CA GLU A 500 14.76 -7.84 -24.85
C GLU A 500 13.26 -7.70 -25.12
N ASP A 501 12.83 -6.50 -25.53
CA ASP A 501 11.43 -6.22 -25.85
C ASP A 501 10.91 -7.07 -27.02
N TYR A 502 11.71 -7.24 -28.08
CA TYR A 502 11.35 -8.05 -29.23
C TYR A 502 11.27 -9.54 -28.89
N ARG A 503 12.23 -10.06 -28.13
CA ARG A 503 12.22 -11.47 -27.72
C ARG A 503 11.02 -11.80 -26.86
N GLU A 504 10.70 -10.95 -25.89
CA GLU A 504 9.50 -11.13 -25.07
C GLU A 504 8.22 -10.97 -25.90
N PHE A 505 8.18 -9.97 -26.80
CA PHE A 505 7.09 -9.80 -27.76
C PHE A 505 6.85 -11.07 -28.59
N SER A 506 7.89 -11.59 -29.27
CA SER A 506 7.84 -12.76 -30.14
C SER A 506 7.29 -13.98 -29.38
N ARG A 507 7.87 -14.30 -28.22
CA ARG A 507 7.44 -15.42 -27.38
C ARG A 507 5.98 -15.31 -26.97
N ARG A 508 5.54 -14.10 -26.61
CA ARG A 508 4.18 -13.82 -26.14
C ARG A 508 3.16 -13.86 -27.27
N VAL A 509 3.51 -13.39 -28.47
CA VAL A 509 2.67 -13.52 -29.67
C VAL A 509 2.48 -14.99 -30.04
N GLU A 510 3.56 -15.77 -30.11
CA GLU A 510 3.49 -17.19 -30.46
C GLU A 510 2.64 -17.99 -29.46
N THR A 511 2.90 -17.81 -28.17
CA THR A 511 2.15 -18.49 -27.09
C THR A 511 0.69 -18.05 -27.09
N GLY A 512 0.44 -16.74 -27.14
CA GLY A 512 -0.91 -16.18 -27.11
C GLY A 512 -1.76 -16.60 -28.31
N TYR A 513 -1.17 -16.62 -29.51
CA TYR A 513 -1.84 -17.07 -30.73
C TYR A 513 -2.24 -18.55 -30.66
N LYS A 514 -1.31 -19.42 -30.27
CA LYS A 514 -1.57 -20.87 -30.13
C LYS A 514 -2.71 -21.14 -29.14
N ASN A 515 -2.67 -20.51 -27.97
CA ASN A 515 -3.70 -20.68 -26.95
C ASN A 515 -5.06 -20.13 -27.43
N ALA A 516 -5.05 -19.01 -28.16
CA ALA A 516 -6.27 -18.38 -28.65
C ALA A 516 -7.03 -19.26 -29.65
N LEU A 517 -6.32 -19.95 -30.55
CA LEU A 517 -6.98 -20.85 -31.52
C LEU A 517 -7.77 -21.97 -30.81
N ASN A 518 -7.18 -22.59 -29.79
CA ASN A 518 -7.84 -23.65 -29.02
C ASN A 518 -9.09 -23.11 -28.28
N ILE A 519 -8.96 -21.96 -27.62
CA ILE A 519 -10.08 -21.35 -26.89
C ILE A 519 -11.20 -20.94 -27.84
N LEU A 520 -10.88 -20.35 -29.00
CA LEU A 520 -11.87 -19.98 -30.01
C LEU A 520 -12.63 -21.19 -30.53
N GLU A 521 -11.94 -22.27 -30.84
CA GLU A 521 -12.56 -23.50 -31.33
C GLU A 521 -13.51 -24.10 -30.28
N ASN A 522 -13.05 -24.23 -29.04
CA ASN A 522 -13.88 -24.73 -27.94
C ASN A 522 -15.07 -23.81 -27.67
N THR A 523 -14.88 -22.49 -27.72
CA THR A 523 -15.96 -21.51 -27.52
C THR A 523 -17.03 -21.65 -28.60
N ARG A 524 -16.63 -21.88 -29.86
CA ARG A 524 -17.57 -22.15 -30.97
C ARG A 524 -18.36 -23.44 -30.74
N ARG A 525 -17.72 -24.50 -30.26
CA ARG A 525 -18.39 -25.79 -29.97
C ARG A 525 -19.45 -25.63 -28.89
N VAL A 526 -19.12 -25.01 -27.76
CA VAL A 526 -20.09 -24.79 -26.67
C VAL A 526 -21.23 -23.87 -27.11
N LEU A 527 -20.95 -22.82 -27.88
CA LEU A 527 -21.99 -21.96 -28.45
C LEU A 527 -22.93 -22.72 -29.40
N TYR A 528 -22.40 -23.64 -30.20
CA TYR A 528 -23.17 -24.48 -31.10
C TYR A 528 -24.12 -25.43 -30.33
N ASP A 529 -23.66 -26.04 -29.24
CA ASP A 529 -24.48 -26.89 -28.38
C ASP A 529 -25.58 -26.09 -27.64
N PHE A 530 -25.25 -24.87 -27.19
CA PHE A 530 -26.25 -23.93 -26.68
C PHE A 530 -27.31 -23.60 -27.74
N LYS A 531 -26.89 -23.31 -28.99
CA LYS A 531 -27.80 -23.00 -30.11
C LYS A 531 -28.80 -24.13 -30.37
N LYS A 532 -28.44 -25.38 -30.13
CA LYS A 532 -29.35 -26.54 -30.28
C LYS A 532 -30.33 -26.72 -29.12
N SER A 533 -29.99 -26.24 -27.94
CA SER A 533 -30.73 -26.53 -26.71
C SER A 533 -31.55 -25.36 -26.17
N TYR A 534 -31.24 -24.11 -26.53
CA TYR A 534 -31.84 -22.93 -25.90
C TYR A 534 -33.36 -22.83 -26.05
N SER A 535 -33.95 -23.27 -27.18
CA SER A 535 -35.40 -23.22 -27.39
C SER A 535 -36.16 -24.12 -26.40
N ASN A 536 -35.59 -25.29 -26.07
CA ASN A 536 -36.13 -26.17 -25.03
C ASN A 536 -36.03 -25.55 -23.63
N LEU A 537 -34.92 -24.85 -23.34
CA LEU A 537 -34.74 -24.14 -22.06
C LEU A 537 -35.74 -22.99 -21.93
N LEU A 538 -35.99 -22.26 -23.02
CA LEU A 538 -37.04 -21.25 -23.07
C LEU A 538 -38.42 -21.86 -22.80
N ASP A 539 -38.78 -22.96 -23.46
CA ASP A 539 -40.08 -23.63 -23.25
C ASP A 539 -40.32 -23.98 -21.79
N LEU A 540 -39.31 -24.52 -21.11
CA LEU A 540 -39.37 -24.83 -19.68
C LEU A 540 -39.55 -23.55 -18.83
N SER A 541 -38.80 -22.49 -19.14
CA SER A 541 -38.91 -21.20 -18.43
C SER A 541 -40.29 -20.56 -18.57
N TYR A 542 -40.94 -20.68 -19.73
CA TYR A 542 -42.28 -20.14 -19.97
C TYR A 542 -43.38 -21.01 -19.35
N ARG A 543 -43.07 -22.25 -18.97
CA ARG A 543 -43.93 -23.12 -18.15
C ARG A 543 -43.76 -22.92 -16.64
N GLY A 544 -42.95 -21.95 -16.23
CA GLY A 544 -42.75 -21.59 -14.81
C GLY A 544 -41.62 -22.34 -14.11
N VAL A 545 -40.80 -23.10 -14.83
CA VAL A 545 -39.60 -23.74 -14.28
C VAL A 545 -38.44 -22.75 -14.30
N PHE A 546 -37.73 -22.57 -13.20
CA PHE A 546 -36.48 -21.80 -13.24
C PHE A 546 -35.40 -22.62 -13.95
N VAL A 547 -34.81 -22.07 -15.01
CA VAL A 547 -33.83 -22.77 -15.85
C VAL A 547 -32.52 -21.99 -15.88
N SER A 548 -31.40 -22.70 -15.72
CA SER A 548 -30.05 -22.19 -15.97
C SER A 548 -29.38 -22.99 -17.09
N SER A 549 -28.46 -22.38 -17.85
CA SER A 549 -27.75 -23.07 -18.93
C SER A 549 -26.31 -23.37 -18.52
N GLU A 550 -25.96 -24.65 -18.43
CA GLU A 550 -24.58 -25.08 -18.20
C GLU A 550 -23.64 -24.60 -19.32
N HIS A 551 -24.08 -24.68 -20.58
CA HIS A 551 -23.32 -24.17 -21.72
C HIS A 551 -22.99 -22.67 -21.61
N LEU A 552 -23.92 -21.84 -21.14
CA LEU A 552 -23.66 -20.41 -20.93
C LEU A 552 -22.70 -20.17 -19.76
N GLN A 553 -22.78 -20.97 -18.69
CA GLN A 553 -21.81 -20.92 -17.60
C GLN A 553 -20.41 -21.31 -18.09
N MET A 554 -20.29 -22.39 -18.85
CA MET A 554 -19.04 -22.80 -19.48
C MET A 554 -18.47 -21.70 -20.38
N LEU A 555 -19.29 -21.08 -21.23
CA LEU A 555 -18.86 -19.94 -22.06
C LEU A 555 -18.37 -18.77 -21.19
N TYR A 556 -19.06 -18.48 -20.10
CA TYR A 556 -18.67 -17.43 -19.17
C TYR A 556 -17.30 -17.73 -18.54
N ASP A 557 -17.10 -18.95 -18.05
CA ASP A 557 -15.83 -19.40 -17.45
C ASP A 557 -14.68 -19.38 -18.48
N MET A 558 -14.94 -19.80 -19.72
CA MET A 558 -13.97 -19.73 -20.80
C MET A 558 -13.54 -18.30 -21.11
N VAL A 559 -14.47 -17.34 -21.13
CA VAL A 559 -14.17 -15.93 -21.39
C VAL A 559 -13.49 -15.29 -20.17
N LYS A 560 -13.95 -15.59 -18.95
CA LYS A 560 -13.49 -14.97 -17.70
C LYS A 560 -12.19 -15.53 -17.17
N MET A 561 -11.95 -16.83 -17.32
CA MET A 561 -10.85 -17.55 -16.71
C MET A 561 -9.86 -18.00 -17.79
N ASN A 562 -10.26 -18.93 -18.68
CA ASN A 562 -9.33 -19.52 -19.65
C ASN A 562 -8.73 -18.48 -20.59
N PHE A 563 -9.57 -17.64 -21.22
CA PHE A 563 -9.10 -16.62 -22.16
C PHE A 563 -8.20 -15.61 -21.45
N VAL A 564 -8.58 -15.16 -20.25
CA VAL A 564 -7.79 -14.18 -19.49
C VAL A 564 -6.41 -14.75 -19.13
N GLN A 565 -6.36 -15.97 -18.59
CA GLN A 565 -5.13 -16.59 -18.10
C GLN A 565 -4.22 -17.03 -19.26
N GLU A 566 -4.78 -17.67 -20.29
CA GLU A 566 -3.98 -18.33 -21.32
C GLU A 566 -3.69 -17.41 -22.53
N VAL A 567 -4.58 -16.45 -22.83
CA VAL A 567 -4.49 -15.61 -24.04
C VAL A 567 -4.25 -14.14 -23.70
N LEU A 568 -5.12 -13.52 -22.90
CA LEU A 568 -5.06 -12.08 -22.62
C LEU A 568 -3.74 -11.72 -21.91
N THR A 569 -3.31 -12.53 -20.94
CA THR A 569 -2.04 -12.33 -20.24
C THR A 569 -0.85 -12.27 -21.21
N ASN A 570 -0.84 -13.12 -22.25
CA ASN A 570 0.21 -13.13 -23.25
C ASN A 570 0.07 -11.97 -24.24
N THR A 571 -1.13 -11.79 -24.80
CA THR A 571 -1.40 -10.81 -25.85
C THR A 571 -1.37 -9.37 -25.35
N ALA A 572 -1.71 -9.11 -24.08
CA ALA A 572 -1.54 -7.80 -23.45
C ALA A 572 -0.05 -7.43 -23.31
N VAL A 573 0.81 -8.37 -22.90
CA VAL A 573 2.27 -8.14 -22.88
C VAL A 573 2.78 -7.90 -24.30
N ALA A 574 2.37 -8.71 -25.27
CA ALA A 574 2.74 -8.53 -26.68
C ALA A 574 2.30 -7.15 -27.22
N SER A 575 1.07 -6.71 -26.95
CA SER A 575 0.56 -5.38 -27.30
C SER A 575 1.42 -4.26 -26.70
N ARG A 576 1.74 -4.33 -25.40
CA ARG A 576 2.61 -3.34 -24.74
C ARG A 576 4.01 -3.31 -25.34
N LYS A 577 4.63 -4.48 -25.59
CA LYS A 577 5.97 -4.58 -26.18
C LYS A 577 5.98 -4.12 -27.64
N ALA A 578 4.96 -4.44 -28.43
CA ALA A 578 4.78 -3.87 -29.77
C ALA A 578 4.73 -2.34 -29.72
N GLY A 579 4.04 -1.78 -28.72
CA GLY A 579 4.02 -0.35 -28.41
C GLY A 579 5.39 0.27 -28.22
N SER A 580 6.22 -0.35 -27.38
CA SER A 580 7.62 0.07 -27.15
C SER A 580 8.44 0.00 -28.43
N LEU A 581 8.36 -1.14 -29.14
CA LEU A 581 9.11 -1.42 -30.37
C LEU A 581 8.79 -0.46 -31.52
N MET A 582 7.64 0.20 -31.52
CA MET A 582 7.32 1.25 -32.51
C MET A 582 8.34 2.39 -32.55
N ASP A 583 9.05 2.61 -31.45
CA ASP A 583 9.95 3.75 -31.26
C ASP A 583 11.43 3.36 -31.21
N ILE A 584 11.76 2.15 -30.74
CA ILE A 584 13.15 1.73 -30.46
C ILE A 584 13.70 0.66 -31.42
N VAL A 585 12.87 0.08 -32.29
CA VAL A 585 13.34 -0.96 -33.22
C VAL A 585 14.31 -0.35 -34.27
N PRO A 586 15.40 -1.05 -34.65
CA PRO A 586 16.37 -0.53 -35.62
C PRO A 586 15.75 -0.20 -36.98
N LEU A 587 14.83 -1.05 -37.46
CA LEU A 587 14.21 -0.93 -38.77
C LEU A 587 12.89 -0.15 -38.68
N LYS A 588 12.95 1.15 -38.98
CA LYS A 588 11.79 2.08 -38.85
C LYS A 588 10.55 1.67 -39.65
N GLU A 589 10.71 0.93 -40.74
CA GLU A 589 9.60 0.43 -41.56
C GLU A 589 8.68 -0.56 -40.82
N LEU A 590 9.21 -1.28 -39.82
CA LEU A 590 8.45 -2.24 -39.01
C LEU A 590 7.45 -1.55 -38.08
N LYS A 591 7.58 -0.24 -37.87
CA LYS A 591 6.68 0.56 -37.05
C LYS A 591 5.20 0.39 -37.44
N GLY A 592 4.93 0.31 -38.74
CA GLY A 592 3.57 0.11 -39.25
C GLY A 592 2.97 -1.23 -38.82
N ASP A 593 3.78 -2.29 -38.88
CA ASP A 593 3.37 -3.64 -38.51
C ASP A 593 3.17 -3.78 -36.99
N PHE A 594 4.09 -3.28 -36.16
CA PHE A 594 3.90 -3.22 -34.70
C PHE A 594 2.66 -2.41 -34.30
N LYS A 595 2.38 -1.29 -34.98
CA LYS A 595 1.17 -0.47 -34.75
C LYS A 595 -0.12 -1.23 -35.02
N LYS A 596 -0.13 -2.04 -36.07
CA LYS A 596 -1.29 -2.87 -36.42
C LYS A 596 -1.47 -4.04 -35.46
N ILE A 597 -0.39 -4.72 -35.08
CA ILE A 597 -0.44 -5.79 -34.07
C ILE A 597 -0.96 -5.25 -32.74
N ASP A 598 -0.41 -4.14 -32.25
CA ASP A 598 -0.91 -3.50 -31.03
C ASP A 598 -2.41 -3.17 -31.11
N GLY A 599 -2.85 -2.56 -32.21
CA GLY A 599 -4.26 -2.22 -32.43
C GLY A 599 -5.18 -3.44 -32.48
N ASN A 600 -4.75 -4.50 -33.15
CA ASN A 600 -5.53 -5.73 -33.27
C ASN A 600 -5.64 -6.47 -31.94
N LEU A 601 -4.54 -6.62 -31.20
CA LEU A 601 -4.53 -7.26 -29.89
C LEU A 601 -5.31 -6.44 -28.86
N TYR A 602 -5.25 -5.11 -28.94
CA TYR A 602 -6.10 -4.22 -28.12
C TYR A 602 -7.59 -4.41 -28.46
N ARG A 603 -7.98 -4.37 -29.74
CA ARG A 603 -9.38 -4.60 -30.15
C ARG A 603 -9.87 -5.98 -29.70
N MET A 604 -9.03 -7.01 -29.85
CA MET A 604 -9.34 -8.33 -29.34
C MET A 604 -9.59 -8.30 -27.84
N ALA A 605 -8.70 -7.70 -27.04
CA ALA A 605 -8.90 -7.59 -25.60
C ALA A 605 -10.27 -6.96 -25.28
N GLN A 606 -10.66 -5.90 -25.97
CA GLN A 606 -11.95 -5.21 -25.75
C GLN A 606 -13.19 -6.09 -26.01
N ILE A 607 -13.11 -7.04 -26.93
CA ILE A 607 -14.19 -8.00 -27.24
C ILE A 607 -14.40 -9.02 -26.11
N TRP A 608 -13.31 -9.39 -25.42
CA TRP A 608 -13.31 -10.46 -24.41
C TRP A 608 -13.30 -9.94 -22.97
N GLU A 609 -12.90 -8.69 -22.78
CA GLU A 609 -12.85 -8.01 -21.48
C GLU A 609 -14.24 -7.88 -20.85
N GLN A 610 -14.34 -8.04 -19.53
CA GLN A 610 -15.61 -7.72 -18.87
C GLN A 610 -15.64 -6.24 -18.54
N LYS A 611 -16.56 -5.54 -19.20
CA LYS A 611 -16.83 -4.15 -18.90
C LYS A 611 -17.93 -4.06 -17.87
N THR A 612 -17.76 -3.19 -16.88
CA THR A 612 -18.84 -2.82 -15.97
C THR A 612 -19.87 -2.02 -16.76
N ARG A 613 -21.15 -2.39 -16.65
CA ARG A 613 -22.22 -1.58 -17.23
C ARG A 613 -22.30 -0.27 -16.44
N HIS A 614 -22.05 0.83 -17.12
CA HIS A 614 -22.23 2.16 -16.57
C HIS A 614 -23.36 2.89 -17.31
N TYR A 615 -24.05 3.79 -16.61
CA TYR A 615 -25.17 4.55 -17.15
C TYR A 615 -24.76 6.00 -17.42
N PHE A 616 -23.56 6.21 -17.98
CA PHE A 616 -22.93 7.52 -18.13
C PHE A 616 -23.85 8.62 -18.69
N LEU A 617 -24.50 8.38 -19.84
CA LEU A 617 -25.43 9.36 -20.42
C LEU A 617 -26.62 9.66 -19.50
N ARG A 618 -27.12 8.66 -18.78
CA ARG A 618 -28.18 8.84 -17.79
C ARG A 618 -27.66 9.63 -16.59
N TRP A 619 -26.43 9.42 -16.13
CA TRP A 619 -25.82 10.20 -15.05
C TRP A 619 -25.66 11.66 -15.43
N VAL A 620 -25.20 11.94 -16.66
CA VAL A 620 -25.12 13.30 -17.20
C VAL A 620 -26.52 13.91 -17.29
N ALA A 621 -27.52 13.18 -17.79
CA ALA A 621 -28.90 13.66 -17.86
C ALA A 621 -29.48 13.95 -16.47
N ASN A 622 -29.29 13.06 -15.49
CA ASN A 622 -29.69 13.25 -14.10
C ASN A 622 -29.06 14.52 -13.53
N SER A 623 -27.75 14.75 -13.74
CA SER A 623 -27.07 15.95 -13.30
C SER A 623 -27.58 17.23 -13.98
N VAL A 624 -27.85 17.20 -15.28
CA VAL A 624 -28.44 18.35 -16.00
C VAL A 624 -29.82 18.69 -15.45
N VAL A 625 -30.66 17.69 -15.18
CA VAL A 625 -31.99 17.88 -14.59
C VAL A 625 -31.89 18.45 -13.19
N VAL A 626 -31.09 17.83 -12.31
CA VAL A 626 -30.92 18.26 -10.92
C VAL A 626 -30.32 19.67 -10.85
N ALA A 627 -29.18 19.90 -11.50
CA ALA A 627 -28.51 21.20 -11.47
C ALA A 627 -29.32 22.30 -12.18
N GLY A 628 -30.02 21.96 -13.27
CA GLY A 628 -30.91 22.88 -13.98
C GLY A 628 -32.08 23.34 -13.11
N LEU A 629 -32.78 22.41 -12.47
CA LEU A 629 -33.91 22.75 -11.60
C LEU A 629 -33.45 23.51 -10.35
N VAL A 630 -32.38 23.06 -9.69
CA VAL A 630 -31.83 23.75 -8.51
C VAL A 630 -31.39 25.17 -8.87
N SER A 631 -30.66 25.36 -9.97
CA SER A 631 -30.19 26.70 -10.36
C SER A 631 -31.35 27.66 -10.68
N ILE A 632 -32.38 27.21 -11.39
CA ILE A 632 -33.55 28.04 -11.73
C ILE A 632 -34.37 28.37 -10.47
N ILE A 633 -34.68 27.37 -9.64
CA ILE A 633 -35.50 27.55 -8.44
C ILE A 633 -34.76 28.44 -7.44
N THR A 634 -33.50 28.13 -7.13
CA THR A 634 -32.67 28.91 -6.19
C THR A 634 -32.52 30.35 -6.66
N THR A 635 -32.24 30.59 -7.93
CA THR A 635 -32.12 31.96 -8.47
C THR A 635 -33.43 32.72 -8.34
N THR A 636 -34.56 32.08 -8.66
CA THR A 636 -35.89 32.71 -8.58
C THR A 636 -36.24 33.08 -7.13
N VAL A 637 -36.04 32.15 -6.20
CA VAL A 637 -36.29 32.36 -4.77
C VAL A 637 -35.36 33.45 -4.22
N CYS A 638 -34.07 33.41 -4.55
CA CYS A 638 -33.11 34.41 -4.10
C CYS A 638 -33.38 35.80 -4.71
N ALA A 639 -33.81 35.88 -5.97
CA ALA A 639 -34.19 37.14 -6.61
C ALA A 639 -35.39 37.79 -5.91
N LEU A 640 -36.42 36.99 -5.61
CA LEU A 640 -37.58 37.45 -4.86
C LEU A 640 -37.20 37.88 -3.44
N ALA A 641 -36.40 37.09 -2.73
CA ALA A 641 -36.01 37.37 -1.35
C ALA A 641 -35.04 38.56 -1.22
N ALA A 642 -34.11 38.71 -2.17
CA ALA A 642 -33.12 39.79 -2.15
C ALA A 642 -33.73 41.19 -2.30
N TYR A 643 -34.87 41.30 -3.01
CA TYR A 643 -35.49 42.59 -3.31
C TYR A 643 -35.96 43.34 -2.04
N PRO A 644 -36.73 42.74 -1.11
CA PRO A 644 -37.03 43.35 0.18
C PRO A 644 -35.79 43.74 0.98
N PHE A 645 -34.75 42.91 1.02
CA PHE A 645 -33.50 43.22 1.72
C PHE A 645 -32.73 44.40 1.10
N SER A 646 -32.91 44.66 -0.18
CA SER A 646 -32.31 45.80 -0.89
C SER A 646 -33.18 47.07 -0.81
N ARG A 647 -34.51 46.97 -0.88
CA ARG A 647 -35.41 48.14 -1.04
C ARG A 647 -36.30 48.46 0.16
N MET A 648 -36.70 47.46 0.94
CA MET A 648 -37.70 47.62 2.01
C MET A 648 -37.04 47.80 3.37
N ARG A 649 -37.71 48.46 4.32
CA ARG A 649 -37.23 48.60 5.70
C ARG A 649 -38.06 47.68 6.60
N PHE A 650 -37.40 46.73 7.27
CA PHE A 650 -38.03 45.81 8.21
C PHE A 650 -37.04 45.40 9.30
N TRP A 651 -37.56 44.90 10.42
CA TRP A 651 -36.75 44.48 11.56
C TRP A 651 -35.92 43.24 11.20
N GLY A 652 -34.58 43.34 11.30
CA GLY A 652 -33.66 42.26 10.94
C GLY A 652 -33.04 42.36 9.54
N ARG A 653 -33.28 43.44 8.78
CA ARG A 653 -32.73 43.61 7.41
C ARG A 653 -31.20 43.49 7.30
N GLN A 654 -30.44 44.07 8.22
CA GLN A 654 -28.95 44.06 8.15
C GLN A 654 -28.36 42.74 8.66
N TYR A 655 -28.84 42.26 9.81
CA TYR A 655 -28.31 41.04 10.44
C TYR A 655 -28.91 39.76 9.84
N GLY A 656 -30.06 39.81 9.18
CA GLY A 656 -30.75 38.63 8.64
C GLY A 656 -29.97 37.93 7.54
N ILE A 657 -29.44 38.68 6.55
CA ILE A 657 -28.58 38.06 5.53
C ILE A 657 -27.29 37.55 6.14
N MET A 658 -26.68 38.31 7.07
CA MET A 658 -25.45 37.89 7.75
C MET A 658 -25.65 36.61 8.56
N ALA A 659 -26.77 36.48 9.29
CA ALA A 659 -27.12 35.28 10.04
C ALA A 659 -27.28 34.06 9.12
N LEU A 660 -27.96 34.21 7.98
CA LEU A 660 -28.10 33.15 7.00
C LEU A 660 -26.74 32.74 6.39
N LEU A 661 -25.86 33.69 6.10
CA LEU A 661 -24.50 33.41 5.63
C LEU A 661 -23.70 32.63 6.68
N LEU A 662 -23.74 33.06 7.95
CA LEU A 662 -23.04 32.39 9.04
C LEU A 662 -23.53 30.95 9.25
N ILE A 663 -24.83 30.71 9.18
CA ILE A 663 -25.40 29.35 9.25
C ILE A 663 -24.90 28.50 8.08
N GLN A 664 -24.84 29.06 6.87
CA GLN A 664 -24.43 28.33 5.68
C GLN A 664 -22.92 28.07 5.59
N MET A 665 -22.09 28.86 6.29
CA MET A 665 -20.65 28.61 6.41
C MET A 665 -20.32 27.36 7.24
N PHE A 666 -21.31 26.79 7.95
CA PHE A 666 -21.12 25.54 8.66
C PHE A 666 -20.87 24.37 7.68
N PRO A 667 -19.90 23.46 7.95
CA PRO A 667 -19.53 22.42 7.00
C PRO A 667 -20.68 21.49 6.63
N ALA A 668 -20.89 21.27 5.32
CA ALA A 668 -22.01 20.49 4.81
C ALA A 668 -22.08 19.04 5.32
N ILE A 669 -20.91 18.45 5.60
CA ILE A 669 -20.77 17.08 6.10
C ILE A 669 -21.45 16.92 7.47
N MET A 670 -21.51 17.98 8.30
CA MET A 670 -22.05 17.90 9.66
C MET A 670 -23.56 17.66 9.68
N TYR A 671 -24.31 18.21 8.73
CA TYR A 671 -25.75 18.03 8.64
C TYR A 671 -26.17 16.90 7.69
N MET A 672 -25.21 16.16 7.14
CA MET A 672 -25.46 15.05 6.20
C MET A 672 -26.35 13.96 6.81
N VAL A 673 -26.10 13.57 8.06
CA VAL A 673 -26.91 12.57 8.79
C VAL A 673 -28.35 13.06 8.99
N ALA A 674 -28.52 14.35 9.29
CA ALA A 674 -29.83 14.95 9.47
C ALA A 674 -30.64 14.97 8.17
N ILE A 675 -30.01 15.35 7.05
CA ILE A 675 -30.65 15.32 5.72
C ILE A 675 -31.03 13.89 5.32
N TYR A 676 -30.16 12.90 5.56
CA TYR A 676 -30.48 11.49 5.31
C TYR A 676 -31.72 11.05 6.10
N GLY A 677 -31.77 11.35 7.40
CA GLY A 677 -32.93 11.05 8.26
C GLY A 677 -34.21 11.75 7.79
N LEU A 678 -34.10 13.02 7.39
CA LEU A 678 -35.22 13.81 6.89
C LEU A 678 -35.80 13.23 5.59
N LEU A 679 -34.96 12.94 4.60
CA LEU A 679 -35.40 12.36 3.32
C LEU A 679 -35.95 10.94 3.51
N LYS A 680 -35.39 10.15 4.43
CA LYS A 680 -35.95 8.86 4.80
C LYS A 680 -37.36 8.98 5.36
N LEU A 681 -37.60 9.96 6.24
CA LEU A 681 -38.92 10.22 6.83
C LEU A 681 -39.91 10.75 5.79
N ILE A 682 -39.53 11.78 5.02
CA ILE A 682 -40.39 12.35 3.99
C ILE A 682 -40.73 11.30 2.92
N GLY A 683 -39.77 10.44 2.55
CA GLY A 683 -39.96 9.37 1.58
C GLY A 683 -41.04 8.35 1.93
N GLN A 684 -41.42 8.23 3.21
CA GLN A 684 -42.54 7.39 3.64
C GLN A 684 -43.90 7.96 3.18
N PHE A 685 -44.00 9.29 3.02
CA PHE A 685 -45.22 9.99 2.64
C PHE A 685 -45.19 10.46 1.17
N LEU A 686 -44.03 10.93 0.72
CA LEU A 686 -43.79 11.46 -0.62
C LEU A 686 -42.58 10.73 -1.24
N PRO A 687 -42.77 9.55 -1.87
CA PRO A 687 -41.68 8.72 -2.37
C PRO A 687 -40.74 9.45 -3.35
N PHE A 688 -41.26 10.39 -4.15
CA PHE A 688 -40.46 11.17 -5.10
C PHE A 688 -39.50 12.18 -4.44
N LEU A 689 -39.67 12.47 -3.13
CA LEU A 689 -38.76 13.26 -2.31
C LEU A 689 -37.95 12.40 -1.33
N GLY A 690 -38.06 11.07 -1.43
CA GLY A 690 -37.36 10.13 -0.56
C GLY A 690 -35.90 9.90 -0.94
N LEU A 691 -35.27 8.94 -0.25
CA LEU A 691 -33.96 8.42 -0.64
C LEU A 691 -34.01 7.75 -2.02
N ASP A 692 -32.85 7.68 -2.67
CA ASP A 692 -32.66 7.15 -4.03
C ASP A 692 -33.52 7.82 -5.12
N SER A 693 -33.91 9.09 -4.90
CA SER A 693 -34.72 9.88 -5.84
C SER A 693 -34.03 11.19 -6.23
N LEU A 694 -34.19 11.60 -7.50
CA LEU A 694 -33.70 12.91 -7.96
C LEU A 694 -34.43 14.07 -7.29
N GLY A 695 -35.71 13.90 -6.94
CA GLY A 695 -36.49 14.93 -6.24
C GLY A 695 -36.00 15.17 -4.81
N GLY A 696 -35.69 14.10 -4.08
CA GLY A 696 -35.06 14.20 -2.75
C GLY A 696 -33.70 14.90 -2.80
N LEU A 697 -32.91 14.62 -3.85
CA LEU A 697 -31.63 15.29 -4.06
C LEU A 697 -31.80 16.79 -4.40
N ILE A 698 -32.73 17.14 -5.30
CA ILE A 698 -33.06 18.53 -5.62
C ILE A 698 -33.46 19.26 -4.34
N PHE A 699 -34.36 18.67 -3.55
CA PHE A 699 -34.85 19.26 -2.30
C PHE A 699 -33.71 19.55 -1.32
N ALA A 700 -32.77 18.62 -1.15
CA ALA A 700 -31.59 18.82 -0.30
C ALA A 700 -30.70 19.98 -0.77
N TYR A 701 -30.57 20.19 -2.09
CA TYR A 701 -29.73 21.27 -2.64
C TYR A 701 -30.38 22.66 -2.63
N LEU A 702 -31.70 22.76 -2.50
CA LEU A 702 -32.40 24.05 -2.45
C LEU A 702 -32.06 24.89 -1.19
N GLY A 703 -31.39 24.33 -0.18
CA GLY A 703 -30.95 25.06 1.01
C GLY A 703 -29.83 26.08 0.78
N ASN A 704 -29.13 26.03 -0.37
CA ASN A 704 -27.99 26.89 -0.69
C ASN A 704 -28.45 28.28 -1.22
N ILE A 705 -29.05 29.08 -0.34
CA ILE A 705 -29.68 30.38 -0.70
C ILE A 705 -28.94 31.62 -0.18
N ALA A 706 -28.19 31.54 0.91
CA ALA A 706 -27.70 32.75 1.60
C ALA A 706 -26.66 33.51 0.77
N TYR A 707 -25.66 32.79 0.23
CA TYR A 707 -24.64 33.37 -0.63
C TYR A 707 -25.23 33.96 -1.93
N ASN A 708 -26.13 33.22 -2.57
CA ASN A 708 -26.79 33.64 -3.81
C ASN A 708 -27.67 34.87 -3.59
N MET A 709 -28.44 34.92 -2.50
CA MET A 709 -29.25 36.08 -2.11
C MET A 709 -28.38 37.30 -1.81
N TYR A 710 -27.24 37.12 -1.12
CA TYR A 710 -26.29 38.20 -0.85
C TYR A 710 -25.73 38.82 -2.14
N LEU A 711 -25.32 37.99 -3.11
CA LEU A 711 -24.84 38.46 -4.42
C LEU A 711 -25.90 39.26 -5.17
N ILE A 712 -27.13 38.74 -5.26
CA ILE A 712 -28.22 39.42 -5.96
C ILE A 712 -28.57 40.74 -5.27
N LYS A 713 -28.65 40.74 -3.94
CA LYS A 713 -28.92 41.95 -3.15
C LYS A 713 -27.85 43.02 -3.38
N GLY A 714 -26.58 42.64 -3.39
CA GLY A 714 -25.46 43.55 -3.67
C GLY A 714 -25.57 44.19 -5.06
N PHE A 715 -25.98 43.42 -6.08
CA PHE A 715 -26.23 43.96 -7.41
C PHE A 715 -27.47 44.86 -7.47
N TYR A 716 -28.58 44.47 -6.82
CA TYR A 716 -29.76 45.33 -6.72
C TYR A 716 -29.42 46.69 -6.12
N ASP A 717 -28.55 46.75 -5.10
CA ASP A 717 -28.11 48.03 -4.52
C ASP A 717 -27.40 48.96 -5.52
N THR A 718 -26.84 48.43 -6.62
CA THR A 718 -26.20 49.23 -7.68
C THR A 718 -27.18 49.82 -8.70
N ILE A 719 -28.40 49.29 -8.77
CA ILE A 719 -29.45 49.81 -9.66
C ILE A 719 -29.99 51.12 -9.05
N PRO A 720 -29.98 52.25 -9.78
CA PRO A 720 -30.45 53.53 -9.26
C PRO A 720 -31.91 53.48 -8.80
N SER A 721 -32.20 53.97 -7.59
CA SER A 721 -33.56 53.97 -7.03
C SER A 721 -34.53 54.86 -7.80
N SER A 722 -34.02 55.88 -8.50
CA SER A 722 -34.82 56.79 -9.32
C SER A 722 -35.59 56.10 -10.43
N LEU A 723 -35.08 54.99 -10.98
CA LEU A 723 -35.79 54.20 -12.00
C LEU A 723 -37.04 53.51 -11.42
N GLU A 724 -36.95 53.08 -10.17
CA GLU A 724 -38.07 52.44 -9.46
C GLU A 724 -39.08 53.48 -8.97
N GLU A 725 -38.61 54.63 -8.49
CA GLU A 725 -39.45 55.77 -8.11
C GLU A 725 -40.25 56.29 -9.31
N ALA A 726 -39.62 56.44 -10.48
CA ALA A 726 -40.30 56.82 -11.71
C ALA A 726 -41.41 55.82 -12.07
N ALA A 727 -41.13 54.51 -12.04
CA ALA A 727 -42.13 53.49 -12.31
C ALA A 727 -43.29 53.51 -11.31
N MET A 728 -43.04 53.80 -10.02
CA MET A 728 -44.09 53.92 -9.01
C MET A 728 -44.93 55.19 -9.19
N ILE A 729 -44.34 56.29 -9.67
CA ILE A 729 -45.08 57.51 -10.06
C ILE A 729 -46.00 57.20 -11.25
N ASP A 730 -45.57 56.35 -12.19
CA ASP A 730 -46.39 55.84 -13.31
C ASP A 730 -47.47 54.83 -12.88
N GLY A 731 -47.66 54.61 -11.58
CA GLY A 731 -48.70 53.75 -11.02
C GLY A 731 -48.31 52.27 -10.89
N ALA A 732 -47.06 51.89 -11.13
CA ALA A 732 -46.62 50.51 -10.94
C ALA A 732 -46.62 50.11 -9.46
N THR A 733 -47.16 48.93 -9.14
CA THR A 733 -47.02 48.35 -7.81
C THR A 733 -45.58 47.91 -7.56
N ARG A 734 -45.15 47.78 -6.29
CA ARG A 734 -43.78 47.35 -5.97
C ARG A 734 -43.37 46.03 -6.62
N PHE A 735 -44.30 45.08 -6.76
CA PHE A 735 -44.05 43.82 -7.45
C PHE A 735 -43.94 44.01 -8.97
N GLN A 736 -44.75 44.89 -9.55
CA GLN A 736 -44.63 45.28 -10.96
C GLN A 736 -43.29 45.98 -11.22
N THR A 737 -42.86 46.90 -10.35
CA THR A 737 -41.55 47.54 -10.43
C THR A 737 -40.42 46.53 -10.33
N PHE A 738 -40.50 45.59 -9.38
CA PHE A 738 -39.53 44.50 -9.26
C PHE A 738 -39.43 43.68 -10.56
N TYR A 739 -40.56 43.15 -11.04
CA TYR A 739 -40.58 42.23 -12.17
C TYR A 739 -40.29 42.91 -13.52
N LYS A 740 -40.78 44.15 -13.73
CA LYS A 740 -40.67 44.86 -15.02
C LYS A 740 -39.44 45.76 -15.13
N ILE A 741 -38.88 46.23 -14.01
CA ILE A 741 -37.72 47.16 -14.02
C ILE A 741 -36.49 46.48 -13.45
N VAL A 742 -36.55 45.99 -12.20
CA VAL A 742 -35.37 45.50 -11.48
C VAL A 742 -34.85 44.17 -12.06
N VAL A 743 -35.72 43.20 -12.30
CA VAL A 743 -35.32 41.88 -12.83
C VAL A 743 -34.66 41.98 -14.22
N PRO A 744 -35.20 42.71 -15.22
CA PRO A 744 -34.53 42.89 -16.51
C PRO A 744 -33.15 43.54 -16.42
N LEU A 745 -33.01 44.56 -15.56
CA LEU A 745 -31.72 45.24 -15.32
C LEU A 745 -30.73 44.34 -14.57
N ALA A 746 -31.23 43.38 -13.80
CA ALA A 746 -30.44 42.42 -13.04
C ALA A 746 -30.16 41.10 -13.78
N LEU A 747 -30.58 40.94 -15.03
CA LEU A 747 -30.25 39.75 -15.83
C LEU A 747 -28.76 39.35 -15.81
N PRO A 748 -27.78 40.29 -15.78
CA PRO A 748 -26.37 39.91 -15.65
C PRO A 748 -26.07 39.12 -14.37
N ILE A 749 -26.49 39.60 -13.20
CA ILE A 749 -26.22 38.89 -11.93
C ILE A 749 -27.04 37.60 -11.81
N LEU A 750 -28.29 37.61 -12.29
CA LEU A 750 -29.13 36.41 -12.27
C LEU A 750 -28.53 35.30 -13.13
N SER A 751 -27.96 35.66 -14.29
CA SER A 751 -27.23 34.72 -15.15
C SER A 751 -25.99 34.16 -14.47
N VAL A 752 -25.22 35.01 -13.76
CA VAL A 752 -24.07 34.55 -12.96
C VAL A 752 -24.50 33.58 -11.87
N VAL A 753 -25.58 33.87 -11.13
CA VAL A 753 -26.08 32.98 -10.06
C VAL A 753 -26.57 31.65 -10.63
N VAL A 754 -27.25 31.65 -11.79
CA VAL A 754 -27.65 30.41 -12.48
C VAL A 754 -26.42 29.58 -12.82
N ILE A 755 -25.38 30.19 -13.42
CA ILE A 755 -24.14 29.49 -13.80
C ILE A 755 -23.43 28.93 -12.57
N LEU A 756 -23.23 29.74 -11.52
CA LEU A 756 -22.52 29.31 -10.32
C LEU A 756 -23.28 28.21 -9.58
N THR A 757 -24.60 28.34 -9.46
CA THR A 757 -25.44 27.32 -8.81
C THR A 757 -25.44 26.03 -9.64
N PHE A 758 -25.56 26.13 -10.97
CA PHE A 758 -25.51 24.96 -11.84
C PHE A 758 -24.17 24.23 -11.71
N ILE A 759 -23.04 24.94 -11.84
CA ILE A 759 -21.70 24.33 -11.73
C ILE A 759 -21.48 23.72 -10.35
N GLY A 760 -21.89 24.42 -9.29
CA GLY A 760 -21.79 23.92 -7.92
C GLY A 760 -22.59 22.64 -7.71
N THR A 761 -23.87 22.62 -8.12
CA THR A 761 -24.74 21.45 -7.99
C THR A 761 -24.33 20.30 -8.91
N PHE A 762 -23.89 20.59 -10.14
CA PHE A 762 -23.47 19.56 -11.11
C PHE A 762 -22.25 18.77 -10.62
N ASN A 763 -21.35 19.43 -9.88
CA ASN A 763 -20.13 18.84 -9.32
C ASN A 763 -20.29 18.36 -7.86
N GLU A 764 -21.48 18.50 -7.25
CA GLU A 764 -21.69 18.10 -5.87
C GLU A 764 -21.72 16.56 -5.76
N PHE A 765 -20.87 16.04 -4.89
CA PHE A 765 -20.66 14.61 -4.72
C PHE A 765 -21.15 14.08 -3.36
N VAL A 766 -20.99 14.86 -2.29
CA VAL A 766 -21.10 14.37 -0.91
C VAL A 766 -22.55 14.00 -0.58
N LEU A 767 -23.49 14.90 -0.84
CA LEU A 767 -24.91 14.63 -0.61
C LEU A 767 -25.46 13.65 -1.66
N ALA A 768 -24.99 13.72 -2.91
CA ALA A 768 -25.39 12.74 -3.92
C ALA A 768 -25.03 11.31 -3.49
N ARG A 769 -23.84 11.09 -2.92
CA ARG A 769 -23.35 9.75 -2.51
C ARG A 769 -24.18 9.10 -1.42
N ILE A 770 -24.71 9.88 -0.48
CA ILE A 770 -25.52 9.34 0.63
C ILE A 770 -27.01 9.20 0.29
N ILE A 771 -27.51 10.00 -0.66
CA ILE A 771 -28.92 10.01 -1.06
C ILE A 771 -29.19 8.98 -2.15
N LEU A 772 -28.32 8.89 -3.16
CA LEU A 772 -28.50 8.02 -4.33
C LEU A 772 -27.83 6.66 -4.10
N GLN A 773 -28.62 5.59 -4.18
CA GLN A 773 -28.19 4.22 -3.85
C GLN A 773 -28.08 3.36 -5.11
N ASP A 774 -29.08 3.38 -6.00
CA ASP A 774 -29.03 2.66 -7.27
C ASP A 774 -28.10 3.40 -8.25
N VAL A 775 -27.14 2.66 -8.81
CA VAL A 775 -26.18 3.13 -9.80
C VAL A 775 -26.87 3.79 -10.99
N LYS A 776 -28.08 3.38 -11.38
CA LYS A 776 -28.87 4.01 -12.47
C LYS A 776 -29.30 5.44 -12.14
N ASN A 777 -29.45 5.76 -10.86
CA ASN A 777 -29.94 7.05 -10.38
C ASN A 777 -28.81 8.03 -10.07
N TYR A 778 -27.56 7.60 -10.12
CA TYR A 778 -26.39 8.44 -9.83
C TYR A 778 -26.37 9.73 -10.68
N THR A 779 -25.85 10.79 -10.09
CA THR A 779 -25.42 12.01 -10.80
C THR A 779 -24.08 11.76 -11.48
N TYR A 780 -23.72 12.61 -12.44
CA TYR A 780 -22.44 12.57 -13.13
C TYR A 780 -21.24 12.55 -12.18
N ALA A 781 -21.18 13.42 -11.16
CA ALA A 781 -20.05 13.48 -10.22
C ALA A 781 -19.89 12.15 -9.45
N LEU A 782 -21.00 11.57 -9.00
CA LEU A 782 -21.01 10.28 -8.32
C LEU A 782 -20.70 9.10 -9.28
N GLY A 783 -21.21 9.15 -10.50
CA GLY A 783 -20.93 8.17 -11.55
C GLY A 783 -19.45 8.18 -11.98
N LEU A 784 -18.86 9.36 -12.16
CA LEU A 784 -17.45 9.53 -12.50
C LEU A 784 -16.52 8.90 -11.44
N TRP A 785 -16.90 9.01 -10.16
CA TRP A 785 -16.16 8.37 -9.06
C TRP A 785 -16.08 6.85 -9.21
N THR A 786 -17.08 6.19 -9.81
CA THR A 786 -17.05 4.73 -10.03
C THR A 786 -15.93 4.28 -10.97
N PHE A 787 -15.43 5.15 -11.85
CA PHE A 787 -14.26 4.86 -12.69
C PHE A 787 -12.93 5.01 -11.94
N SER A 788 -12.95 5.65 -10.77
CA SER A 788 -11.79 5.81 -9.89
C SER A 788 -11.67 4.73 -8.82
N THR A 789 -12.75 3.99 -8.53
CA THR A 789 -12.82 2.99 -7.45
C THR A 789 -13.08 1.59 -8.00
N GLY A 790 -12.00 0.83 -8.22
CA GLY A 790 -12.01 -0.57 -8.68
C GLY A 790 -11.00 -1.43 -7.91
N ALA A 791 -11.05 -2.75 -8.09
CA ALA A 791 -10.29 -3.70 -7.27
C ALA A 791 -8.76 -3.61 -7.45
N TYR A 792 -8.25 -3.08 -8.56
CA TYR A 792 -6.80 -3.06 -8.80
C TYR A 792 -6.21 -1.84 -9.53
N GLU A 793 -6.98 -0.90 -10.09
CA GLU A 793 -6.45 0.35 -10.65
C GLU A 793 -7.60 1.31 -11.06
N THR A 794 -7.31 2.61 -11.19
CA THR A 794 -8.21 3.60 -11.80
C THR A 794 -8.15 3.47 -13.32
N GLU A 795 -9.30 3.40 -13.98
CA GLU A 795 -9.43 3.39 -15.45
C GLU A 795 -9.23 4.81 -15.99
N TRP A 796 -7.99 5.29 -16.02
CA TRP A 796 -7.66 6.68 -16.36
C TRP A 796 -8.17 7.09 -17.74
N GLY A 797 -8.16 6.18 -18.72
CA GLY A 797 -8.69 6.45 -20.06
C GLY A 797 -10.19 6.77 -20.04
N LEU A 798 -10.98 5.89 -19.42
CA LEU A 798 -12.43 6.06 -19.23
C LEU A 798 -12.75 7.27 -18.34
N PHE A 799 -12.04 7.44 -17.23
CA PHE A 799 -12.23 8.55 -16.29
C PHE A 799 -11.99 9.91 -16.97
N THR A 800 -10.89 10.06 -17.71
CA THR A 800 -10.58 11.32 -18.39
C THR A 800 -11.49 11.59 -19.58
N ALA A 801 -11.90 10.57 -20.33
CA ALA A 801 -12.91 10.71 -21.38
C ALA A 801 -14.28 11.12 -20.79
N ALA A 802 -14.69 10.51 -19.68
CA ALA A 802 -15.90 10.86 -18.95
C ALA A 802 -15.84 12.30 -18.40
N ALA A 803 -14.67 12.72 -17.90
CA ALA A 803 -14.43 14.07 -17.42
C ALA A 803 -14.64 15.12 -18.52
N LEU A 804 -14.11 14.87 -19.71
CA LEU A 804 -14.26 15.77 -20.87
C LEU A 804 -15.69 15.84 -21.37
N LEU A 805 -16.34 14.68 -21.54
CA LEU A 805 -17.74 14.63 -21.96
C LEU A 805 -18.66 15.30 -20.92
N GLY A 806 -18.44 15.05 -19.63
CA GLY A 806 -19.21 15.62 -18.54
C GLY A 806 -19.04 17.13 -18.35
N MET A 807 -17.95 17.72 -18.85
CA MET A 807 -17.78 19.17 -18.88
C MET A 807 -18.69 19.87 -19.92
N THR A 808 -19.10 19.14 -20.97
CA THR A 808 -19.85 19.68 -22.11
C THR A 808 -21.12 20.46 -21.72
N PRO A 809 -22.01 19.95 -20.83
CA PRO A 809 -23.22 20.68 -20.44
C PRO A 809 -22.92 22.02 -19.74
N MET A 810 -21.88 22.07 -18.90
CA MET A 810 -21.46 23.30 -18.22
C MET A 810 -20.96 24.35 -19.21
N VAL A 811 -20.17 23.94 -20.21
CA VAL A 811 -19.68 24.83 -21.28
C VAL A 811 -20.82 25.35 -22.13
N ILE A 812 -21.76 24.49 -22.53
CA ILE A 812 -22.95 24.89 -23.30
C ILE A 812 -23.76 25.92 -22.52
N LEU A 813 -24.03 25.67 -21.22
CA LEU A 813 -24.76 26.61 -20.38
C LEU A 813 -24.05 27.96 -20.30
N PHE A 814 -22.74 27.96 -20.00
CA PHE A 814 -21.95 29.18 -19.92
C PHE A 814 -22.01 29.99 -21.21
N LEU A 815 -21.74 29.35 -22.37
CA LEU A 815 -21.79 30.02 -23.68
C LEU A 815 -23.20 30.56 -23.99
N SER A 816 -24.26 29.83 -23.63
CA SER A 816 -25.64 30.25 -23.87
C SER A 816 -26.04 31.49 -23.07
N LEU A 817 -25.48 31.66 -21.87
CA LEU A 817 -25.77 32.77 -20.95
C LEU A 817 -24.75 33.91 -21.04
N GLN A 818 -23.62 33.72 -21.72
CA GLN A 818 -22.56 34.72 -21.86
C GLN A 818 -23.06 36.08 -22.34
N LYS A 819 -24.04 36.11 -23.27
CA LYS A 819 -24.62 37.35 -23.81
C LYS A 819 -25.26 38.25 -22.75
N TYR A 820 -25.74 37.68 -21.64
CA TYR A 820 -26.34 38.44 -20.53
C TYR A 820 -25.29 39.00 -19.56
N ILE A 821 -24.05 38.49 -19.59
CA ILE A 821 -22.97 38.89 -18.67
C ILE A 821 -22.24 40.13 -19.19
N VAL A 822 -22.24 40.39 -20.51
CA VAL A 822 -21.55 41.53 -21.11
C VAL A 822 -22.30 42.83 -20.80
N GLY A 823 -21.67 43.71 -20.02
CA GLY A 823 -22.32 44.88 -19.40
C GLY A 823 -22.63 46.06 -20.34
N GLY A 824 -23.64 46.85 -19.96
CA GLY A 824 -24.04 48.09 -20.66
C GLY A 824 -25.48 48.55 -20.43
N LEU A 825 -26.36 47.74 -19.81
CA LEU A 825 -27.80 48.02 -19.70
C LEU A 825 -28.17 49.28 -18.90
N THR A 826 -27.31 49.74 -17.98
CA THR A 826 -27.54 50.96 -17.17
C THR A 826 -26.76 52.18 -17.66
N LYS A 827 -25.90 52.04 -18.68
CA LYS A 827 -25.15 53.17 -19.24
C LYS A 827 -26.11 54.10 -20.00
N GLY A 828 -26.30 55.31 -19.49
CA GLY A 828 -27.11 56.37 -20.12
C GLY A 828 -28.52 56.57 -19.55
N SER A 829 -28.96 55.74 -18.60
CA SER A 829 -30.30 55.84 -17.99
C SER A 829 -30.42 56.92 -16.92
N VAL A 830 -29.31 57.32 -16.31
CA VAL A 830 -29.23 58.40 -15.33
C VAL A 830 -28.04 59.29 -15.72
N LYS A 831 -28.24 60.61 -15.71
CA LYS A 831 -27.18 61.57 -15.98
C LYS A 831 -26.33 61.69 -14.71
N GLY A 832 -25.12 61.11 -14.73
CA GLY A 832 -24.20 61.05 -13.60
C GLY A 832 -22.83 60.55 -14.01
#